data_AF-A0A553FD60-F1
#
_entry.id   AF-A0A553FD60-F1
#
_cell.length_a   1.000
_cell.length_b   1.000
_cell.length_c   1.000
_cell.angle_alpha   90.00
_cell.angle_beta   90.00
_cell.angle_gamma   90.00
#
_symmetry.space_group_name_H-M   'P 1'
#
loop_
_entity.id
_entity.type
_entity.pdbx_description
1 polymer ?
#
loop_
_entity_poly.entity_id
_entity_poly.type
_entity_poly.pdbx_seq_one_letter_code
_entity_poly.pdbx_strand_id
1 'polypeptide(L)'
;MNKIKAFISCMLVLLFSVSANAAVVSQQVLSSKTFKLKNIELEAISGVFNFEFDPNLENNKVIVDLERAPKNSKGVVTAKANFFIIQHKDPALRKGALLEVSNRGSKASLRYFNHARKNSLPNKASALGDGLIQELGLSLVWVGWQGDVTPSDNAMQATLPRIAGLTGWARSDWTVDSAKSLLSLSHKKGIETVYPVDSARASEAWLTKRLGRDNLRSVVASNKWQFSSDGKQIAGDFEPGVYELVYPTQDPIVAGLGLAIIRDTAAYLKDKESPYLVPKTIAFGVSQTGRFLRHFLYQGFNQTELGLKAFDGMFIHTAGAGRGSFNHRFAQPSRDAHRMSAFFYPTDIFPFTSARIRNDITNKKVGLLKRNGEDFYPKIFYTNTGYEYWGRAAGLIHSHDVYDVAPFANERIYHIASAQHYVESKNNIKAIDESKGLFAGNNLDFKLHLRALLSHLTNWVVDDKTPPKSAYPKYADQTLTNFSHFQLPEWLEMEKPFKPHTVYEVDYGEHWQQGIITNQPPMLLAEIVPPVPKVDNNGHEVSGIKHPLIRAPIATFMPWSLRYNKFASNELADFQGSIKKWKKQRILSRYANKKSYLNHLNKMSLKALSQGWILARDVSRIQQQGAWLWDWSMDQPEPLYPALEESSE
;
A
#
# COMPACT_ATOMS: atom_id res chain seq x y z
N MET A 1 -22.27 -55.55 8.40
CA MET A 1 -21.26 -54.67 7.78
C MET A 1 -21.69 -53.22 7.97
N ASN A 2 -21.31 -52.61 9.10
CA ASN A 2 -21.77 -51.28 9.50
C ASN A 2 -20.78 -50.20 9.06
N LYS A 3 -21.29 -49.21 8.32
CA LYS A 3 -20.58 -47.99 7.92
C LYS A 3 -20.55 -47.02 9.12
N ILE A 4 -19.36 -46.69 9.61
CA ILE A 4 -19.14 -45.63 10.60
C ILE A 4 -19.06 -44.29 9.86
N LYS A 5 -20.03 -43.40 10.12
CA LYS A 5 -19.97 -41.98 9.77
C LYS A 5 -19.24 -41.25 10.89
N ALA A 6 -18.11 -40.62 10.58
CA ALA A 6 -17.41 -39.73 11.50
C ALA A 6 -18.17 -38.41 11.64
N PHE A 7 -18.63 -38.10 12.85
CA PHE A 7 -19.20 -36.80 13.21
C PHE A 7 -18.04 -35.83 13.53
N ILE A 8 -17.95 -34.73 12.78
CA ILE A 8 -17.11 -33.59 13.14
C ILE A 8 -17.89 -32.77 14.17
N SER A 9 -17.42 -32.78 15.42
CA SER A 9 -18.02 -32.00 16.49
C SER A 9 -17.54 -30.55 16.41
N CYS A 10 -18.40 -29.63 15.96
CA CYS A 10 -18.18 -28.19 16.10
C CYS A 10 -18.41 -27.80 17.56
N MET A 11 -17.33 -27.63 18.33
CA MET A 11 -17.40 -27.19 19.71
C MET A 11 -17.65 -25.67 19.76
N LEU A 12 -18.88 -25.28 20.12
CA LEU A 12 -19.30 -23.88 20.27
C LEU A 12 -18.87 -23.38 21.66
N VAL A 13 -17.68 -22.77 21.77
CA VAL A 13 -17.24 -22.14 23.03
C VAL A 13 -17.64 -20.67 23.01
N LEU A 14 -18.73 -20.34 23.69
CA LEU A 14 -19.15 -18.97 24.00
C LEU A 14 -18.55 -18.56 25.35
N LEU A 15 -17.39 -17.91 25.33
CA LEU A 15 -16.82 -17.27 26.52
C LEU A 15 -17.46 -15.87 26.67
N PHE A 16 -18.31 -15.68 27.67
CA PHE A 16 -18.77 -14.37 28.10
C PHE A 16 -17.76 -13.79 29.10
N SER A 17 -17.01 -12.76 28.71
CA SER A 17 -16.18 -11.99 29.63
C SER A 17 -16.86 -10.66 29.94
N VAL A 18 -17.14 -10.42 31.23
CA VAL A 18 -17.70 -9.17 31.74
C VAL A 18 -16.55 -8.32 32.26
N SER A 19 -15.74 -7.82 31.32
CA SER A 19 -14.82 -6.66 31.45
C SER A 19 -13.84 -6.72 30.29
N ALA A 20 -14.29 -6.38 29.07
CA ALA A 20 -13.41 -6.38 27.92
C ALA A 20 -12.45 -5.18 28.02
N ASN A 21 -11.14 -5.42 28.10
CA ASN A 21 -10.15 -4.33 28.06
C ASN A 21 -9.98 -3.71 26.65
N ALA A 22 -10.76 -4.20 25.68
CA ALA A 22 -10.82 -3.74 24.29
C ALA A 22 -12.26 -3.84 23.79
N ALA A 23 -12.60 -3.14 22.70
CA ALA A 23 -13.94 -3.20 22.09
C ALA A 23 -14.35 -4.60 21.56
N VAL A 24 -13.42 -5.57 21.52
CA VAL A 24 -13.72 -6.98 21.21
C VAL A 24 -14.49 -7.60 22.37
N VAL A 25 -15.80 -7.78 22.22
CA VAL A 25 -16.69 -8.28 23.29
C VAL A 25 -16.91 -9.79 23.23
N SER A 26 -16.71 -10.40 22.07
CA SER A 26 -16.76 -11.86 21.92
C SER A 26 -16.07 -12.32 20.65
N GLN A 27 -15.77 -13.61 20.61
CA GLN A 27 -15.23 -14.27 19.43
C GLN A 27 -15.93 -15.59 19.16
N GLN A 28 -15.93 -16.00 17.90
CA GLN A 28 -16.31 -17.34 17.47
C GLN A 28 -15.16 -17.95 16.69
N VAL A 29 -14.63 -19.08 17.15
CA VAL A 29 -13.64 -19.87 16.40
C VAL A 29 -14.38 -20.76 15.41
N LEU A 30 -14.02 -20.65 14.12
CA LEU A 30 -14.59 -21.44 13.03
C LEU A 30 -13.69 -22.62 12.64
N SER A 31 -12.37 -22.46 12.77
CA SER A 31 -11.40 -23.52 12.51
C SER A 31 -10.17 -23.33 13.37
N SER A 32 -9.59 -24.44 13.84
CA SER A 32 -8.28 -24.49 14.46
C SER A 32 -7.53 -25.71 13.92
N LYS A 33 -6.29 -25.50 13.47
CA LYS A 33 -5.47 -26.57 12.89
C LYS A 33 -4.01 -26.43 13.32
N THR A 34 -3.49 -27.48 13.94
CA THR A 34 -2.06 -27.60 14.25
C THR A 34 -1.29 -28.20 13.08
N PHE A 35 -0.07 -27.72 12.84
CA PHE A 35 0.86 -28.28 11.86
C PHE A 35 2.30 -27.94 12.23
N LYS A 36 3.26 -28.69 11.69
CA LYS A 36 4.69 -28.43 11.90
C LYS A 36 5.32 -27.73 10.71
N LEU A 37 6.05 -26.64 10.95
CA LEU A 37 6.94 -25.99 9.99
C LEU A 37 8.38 -26.23 10.44
N LYS A 38 9.11 -27.11 9.75
CA LYS A 38 10.41 -27.60 10.23
C LYS A 38 10.23 -28.18 11.65
N ASN A 39 10.86 -27.55 12.64
CA ASN A 39 10.89 -27.99 14.04
C ASN A 39 9.85 -27.23 14.89
N ILE A 40 9.13 -26.27 14.29
CA ILE A 40 8.19 -25.37 14.98
C ILE A 40 6.79 -25.95 14.89
N GLU A 41 6.13 -26.13 16.03
CA GLU A 41 4.71 -26.48 16.09
C GLU A 41 3.86 -25.20 16.08
N LEU A 42 3.03 -25.08 15.05
CA LEU A 42 2.19 -23.92 14.79
C LEU A 42 0.72 -24.30 14.88
N GLU A 43 -0.12 -23.32 15.14
CA GLU A 43 -1.56 -23.41 14.97
C GLU A 43 -2.05 -22.29 14.04
N ALA A 44 -2.98 -22.64 13.15
CA ALA A 44 -3.74 -21.71 12.33
C ALA A 44 -5.19 -21.70 12.80
N ILE A 45 -5.71 -20.51 13.11
CA ILE A 45 -7.02 -20.30 13.70
C ILE A 45 -7.78 -19.30 12.84
N SER A 46 -9.01 -19.60 12.48
CA SER A 46 -9.90 -18.67 11.78
C SER A 46 -11.19 -18.49 12.57
N GLY A 47 -11.73 -17.28 12.58
CA GLY A 47 -12.95 -16.99 13.34
C GLY A 47 -13.57 -15.65 12.99
N VAL A 48 -14.46 -15.19 13.88
CA VAL A 48 -15.11 -13.89 13.82
C VAL A 48 -14.97 -13.19 15.17
N PHE A 49 -14.53 -11.94 15.16
CA PHE A 49 -14.63 -11.03 16.30
C PHE A 49 -15.90 -10.20 16.19
N ASN A 50 -16.62 -10.05 17.31
CA ASN A 50 -17.71 -9.10 17.46
C ASN A 50 -17.22 -7.91 18.28
N PHE A 51 -17.55 -6.71 17.83
CA PHE A 51 -17.13 -5.46 18.43
C PHE A 51 -18.33 -4.64 18.89
N GLU A 52 -18.18 -3.94 20.02
CA GLU A 52 -19.11 -2.93 20.52
C GLU A 52 -18.34 -1.60 20.72
N PHE A 53 -18.82 -0.52 20.10
CA PHE A 53 -18.20 0.80 20.16
C PHE A 53 -19.17 1.81 20.78
N ASP A 54 -18.79 2.42 21.90
CA ASP A 54 -19.55 3.51 22.49
C ASP A 54 -19.25 4.83 21.74
N PRO A 55 -20.26 5.47 21.11
CA PRO A 55 -20.08 6.73 20.40
C PRO A 55 -19.69 7.91 21.32
N ASN A 56 -19.90 7.80 22.63
CA ASN A 56 -19.63 8.88 23.58
C ASN A 56 -18.18 8.89 24.08
N LEU A 57 -17.43 7.80 23.87
CA LEU A 57 -16.02 7.73 24.23
C LEU A 57 -15.19 8.68 23.36
N GLU A 58 -14.28 9.42 24.00
CA GLU A 58 -13.46 10.44 23.34
C GLU A 58 -12.68 9.88 22.14
N ASN A 59 -12.13 8.68 22.28
CA ASN A 59 -11.38 8.00 21.23
C ASN A 59 -12.22 7.57 20.02
N ASN A 60 -13.55 7.52 20.17
CA ASN A 60 -14.48 7.12 19.12
C ASN A 60 -15.17 8.32 18.46
N LYS A 61 -15.16 9.51 19.07
CA LYS A 61 -15.73 10.74 18.49
C LYS A 61 -15.11 11.15 17.15
N VAL A 62 -13.87 10.72 16.88
CA VAL A 62 -13.19 10.97 15.59
C VAL A 62 -13.79 10.13 14.45
N ILE A 63 -14.59 9.10 14.75
CA ILE A 63 -15.21 8.22 13.76
C ILE A 63 -16.43 8.93 13.17
N VAL A 64 -16.33 9.31 11.90
CA VAL A 64 -17.36 10.10 11.21
C VAL A 64 -18.67 9.32 11.17
N ASP A 65 -19.76 10.01 11.53
CA ASP A 65 -21.13 9.51 11.60
C ASP A 65 -21.40 8.37 12.61
N LEU A 66 -20.47 8.05 13.52
CA LEU A 66 -20.69 6.98 14.51
C LEU A 66 -21.91 7.24 15.40
N GLU A 67 -22.11 8.49 15.83
CA GLU A 67 -23.24 8.92 16.67
C GLU A 67 -24.61 8.70 16.00
N ARG A 68 -24.63 8.69 14.66
CA ARG A 68 -25.80 8.50 13.79
C ARG A 68 -26.03 7.03 13.44
N ALA A 69 -25.08 6.15 13.74
CA ALA A 69 -25.18 4.74 13.42
C ALA A 69 -26.26 4.04 14.27
N PRO A 70 -26.87 2.95 13.77
CA PRO A 70 -27.77 2.13 14.57
C PRO A 70 -27.07 1.60 15.83
N LYS A 71 -27.78 1.68 16.97
CA LYS A 71 -27.30 1.27 18.29
C LYS A 71 -28.07 0.04 18.77
N ASN A 72 -27.40 -0.83 19.52
CA ASN A 72 -28.05 -1.96 20.18
C ASN A 72 -28.81 -1.52 21.46
N SER A 73 -29.39 -2.47 22.20
CA SER A 73 -30.12 -2.21 23.44
C SER A 73 -29.28 -1.59 24.57
N LYS A 74 -27.94 -1.67 24.49
CA LYS A 74 -27.00 -1.03 25.42
C LYS A 74 -26.61 0.39 24.96
N GLY A 75 -27.15 0.88 23.84
CA GLY A 75 -26.81 2.20 23.30
C GLY A 75 -25.47 2.28 22.56
N VAL A 76 -24.82 1.14 22.28
CA VAL A 76 -23.52 1.09 21.57
C VAL A 76 -23.68 0.58 20.15
N VAL A 77 -22.71 0.90 19.29
CA VAL A 77 -22.69 0.53 17.86
C VAL A 77 -21.92 -0.77 17.68
N THR A 78 -22.47 -1.73 16.95
CA THR A 78 -21.84 -3.05 16.74
C THR A 78 -21.19 -3.20 15.37
N ALA A 79 -20.07 -3.91 15.30
CA ALA A 79 -19.48 -4.39 14.05
C ALA A 79 -19.00 -5.85 14.18
N LYS A 80 -18.75 -6.51 13.05
CA LYS A 80 -18.16 -7.85 13.01
C LYS A 80 -17.03 -7.91 12.01
N ALA A 81 -15.98 -8.66 12.31
CA ALA A 81 -14.90 -8.91 11.35
C ALA A 81 -14.40 -10.34 11.47
N ASN A 82 -14.16 -10.99 10.33
CA ASN A 82 -13.47 -12.28 10.36
C ASN A 82 -11.97 -12.10 10.62
N PHE A 83 -11.35 -13.07 11.26
CA PHE A 83 -9.92 -13.09 11.55
C PHE A 83 -9.26 -14.39 11.10
N PHE A 84 -7.95 -14.31 10.89
CA PHE A 84 -7.08 -15.47 10.67
C PHE A 84 -5.76 -15.24 11.40
N ILE A 85 -5.34 -16.20 12.22
CA ILE A 85 -4.13 -16.13 13.05
C ILE A 85 -3.26 -17.35 12.76
N ILE A 86 -1.96 -17.14 12.61
CA ILE A 86 -0.95 -18.21 12.65
C ILE A 86 0.01 -17.88 13.79
N GLN A 87 0.16 -18.79 14.74
CA GLN A 87 1.02 -18.56 15.89
C GLN A 87 1.74 -19.82 16.33
N HIS A 88 2.77 -19.65 17.14
CA HIS A 88 3.37 -20.76 17.88
C HIS A 88 2.33 -21.39 18.79
N LYS A 89 2.25 -22.72 18.78
CA LYS A 89 1.31 -23.43 19.66
C LYS A 89 1.68 -23.23 21.13
N ASP A 90 2.98 -23.25 21.45
CA ASP A 90 3.48 -22.87 22.76
C ASP A 90 3.44 -21.33 22.92
N PRO A 91 2.65 -20.81 23.88
CA PRO A 91 2.59 -19.37 24.15
C PRO A 91 3.94 -18.75 24.53
N ALA A 92 4.86 -19.51 25.15
CA ALA A 92 6.16 -19.00 25.57
C ALA A 92 7.07 -18.60 24.39
N LEU A 93 6.78 -19.11 23.18
CA LEU A 93 7.51 -18.79 21.96
C LEU A 93 6.95 -17.57 21.21
N ARG A 94 5.83 -17.00 21.67
CA ARG A 94 5.18 -15.84 21.04
C ARG A 94 5.80 -14.54 21.54
N LYS A 95 6.81 -14.05 20.82
CA LYS A 95 7.54 -12.81 21.14
C LYS A 95 6.76 -11.53 20.82
N GLY A 96 5.79 -11.60 19.93
CA GLY A 96 4.97 -10.48 19.50
C GLY A 96 3.99 -10.91 18.42
N ALA A 97 3.19 -9.96 17.91
CA ALA A 97 2.35 -10.19 16.74
C ALA A 97 2.66 -9.21 15.61
N LEU A 98 2.67 -9.71 14.38
CA LEU A 98 2.58 -8.93 13.16
C LEU A 98 1.11 -8.94 12.70
N LEU A 99 0.40 -7.84 12.92
CA LEU A 99 -0.96 -7.64 12.42
C LEU A 99 -0.88 -6.96 11.07
N GLU A 100 -1.21 -7.70 10.00
CA GLU A 100 -1.34 -7.11 8.68
C GLU A 100 -2.73 -6.51 8.53
N VAL A 101 -2.78 -5.22 8.20
CA VAL A 101 -4.00 -4.60 7.70
C VAL A 101 -4.21 -5.11 6.27
N SER A 102 -5.18 -6.02 6.11
CA SER A 102 -5.44 -6.71 4.84
C SER A 102 -5.79 -5.74 3.71
N ASN A 103 -4.99 -5.73 2.65
CA ASN A 103 -5.28 -4.93 1.45
C ASN A 103 -6.39 -5.64 0.65
N ARG A 104 -7.60 -5.07 0.66
CA ARG A 104 -8.81 -5.59 -0.01
C ARG A 104 -9.06 -7.06 0.30
N GLY A 105 -8.96 -7.41 1.58
CA GLY A 105 -9.18 -8.76 2.10
C GLY A 105 -8.09 -9.80 1.80
N SER A 106 -7.00 -9.41 1.15
CA SER A 106 -5.86 -10.30 0.87
C SER A 106 -4.92 -10.46 2.08
N LYS A 107 -4.06 -11.50 2.01
CA LYS A 107 -3.03 -11.84 3.00
C LYS A 107 -1.65 -11.77 2.36
N ALA A 108 -0.99 -10.61 2.41
CA ALA A 108 0.20 -10.29 1.63
C ALA A 108 1.53 -10.59 2.34
N SER A 109 1.57 -10.55 3.68
CA SER A 109 2.79 -10.64 4.49
C SER A 109 3.65 -11.85 4.14
N LEU A 110 3.04 -13.02 3.95
CA LEU A 110 3.79 -14.24 3.60
C LEU A 110 4.54 -14.13 2.26
N ARG A 111 3.99 -13.39 1.28
CA ARG A 111 4.66 -13.16 -0.01
C ARG A 111 5.83 -12.21 0.10
N TYR A 112 5.72 -11.20 0.97
CA TYR A 112 6.77 -10.20 1.18
C TYR A 112 7.89 -10.74 2.08
N PHE A 113 7.53 -11.44 3.15
CA PHE A 113 8.47 -11.78 4.21
C PHE A 113 8.86 -13.23 4.28
N ASN A 114 8.08 -14.19 3.74
CA ASN A 114 8.45 -15.60 3.77
C ASN A 114 8.73 -16.20 2.37
N HIS A 115 8.71 -15.38 1.31
CA HIS A 115 8.75 -15.83 -0.09
C HIS A 115 7.67 -16.87 -0.44
N ALA A 116 6.54 -16.85 0.25
CA ALA A 116 5.42 -17.74 -0.05
C ALA A 116 4.70 -17.33 -1.35
N ARG A 117 3.99 -18.28 -1.96
CA ARG A 117 3.01 -17.98 -3.01
C ARG A 117 1.76 -17.34 -2.41
N LYS A 118 0.95 -16.68 -3.24
CA LYS A 118 -0.37 -16.17 -2.81
C LYS A 118 -1.22 -17.33 -2.31
N ASN A 119 -1.80 -17.17 -1.12
CA ASN A 119 -2.69 -18.17 -0.53
C ASN A 119 -3.74 -17.46 0.35
N SER A 120 -5.02 -17.77 0.17
CA SER A 120 -6.12 -17.19 0.96
C SER A 120 -6.36 -17.93 2.28
N LEU A 121 -5.90 -19.18 2.39
CA LEU A 121 -6.03 -20.07 3.56
C LEU A 121 -4.67 -20.72 3.92
N PRO A 122 -3.72 -19.99 4.51
CA PRO A 122 -2.39 -20.49 4.86
C PRO A 122 -2.37 -21.35 6.14
N ASN A 123 -3.05 -22.50 6.14
CA ASN A 123 -3.20 -23.39 7.32
C ASN A 123 -2.34 -24.68 7.29
N LYS A 124 -1.22 -24.65 6.57
CA LYS A 124 -0.26 -25.76 6.46
C LYS A 124 1.15 -25.26 6.14
N ALA A 125 2.15 -26.06 6.47
CA ALA A 125 3.56 -25.70 6.29
C ALA A 125 3.92 -25.24 4.86
N SER A 126 3.43 -25.94 3.84
CA SER A 126 3.69 -25.60 2.43
C SER A 126 3.13 -24.25 1.98
N ALA A 127 2.23 -23.64 2.76
CA ALA A 127 1.70 -22.31 2.50
C ALA A 127 2.57 -21.18 3.07
N LEU A 128 3.51 -21.48 3.97
CA LEU A 128 4.24 -20.45 4.73
C LEU A 128 5.58 -20.08 4.13
N GLY A 129 5.98 -20.67 3.00
CA GLY A 129 7.30 -20.42 2.42
C GLY A 129 8.42 -20.85 3.35
N ASP A 130 9.40 -19.98 3.60
CA ASP A 130 10.58 -20.32 4.40
C ASP A 130 10.43 -20.12 5.91
N GLY A 131 9.34 -19.50 6.36
CA GLY A 131 9.02 -19.35 7.78
C GLY A 131 9.67 -18.19 8.52
N LEU A 132 10.23 -17.17 7.83
CA LEU A 132 10.92 -16.06 8.50
C LEU A 132 10.10 -15.40 9.62
N ILE A 133 8.83 -15.06 9.38
CA ILE A 133 7.95 -14.45 10.40
C ILE A 133 7.86 -15.33 11.66
N GLN A 134 7.72 -16.64 11.48
CA GLN A 134 7.59 -17.60 12.58
C GLN A 134 8.91 -17.76 13.34
N GLU A 135 10.05 -17.79 12.64
CA GLU A 135 11.38 -17.82 13.25
C GLU A 135 11.71 -16.55 14.05
N LEU A 136 11.11 -15.41 13.70
CA LEU A 136 11.16 -14.18 14.51
C LEU A 136 10.29 -14.24 15.77
N GLY A 137 9.52 -15.32 15.97
CA GLY A 137 8.60 -15.49 17.11
C GLY A 137 7.32 -14.66 16.98
N LEU A 138 6.96 -14.21 15.78
CA LEU A 138 5.78 -13.38 15.55
C LEU A 138 4.55 -14.23 15.24
N SER A 139 3.48 -14.04 16.01
CA SER A 139 2.12 -14.42 15.62
C SER A 139 1.71 -13.56 14.42
N LEU A 140 1.28 -14.17 13.33
CA LEU A 140 0.81 -13.47 12.14
C LEU A 140 -0.71 -13.36 12.17
N VAL A 141 -1.23 -12.14 12.20
CA VAL A 141 -2.65 -11.86 12.41
C VAL A 141 -3.21 -11.09 11.23
N TRP A 142 -4.37 -11.52 10.75
CA TRP A 142 -5.23 -10.76 9.86
C TRP A 142 -6.61 -10.60 10.50
N VAL A 143 -7.18 -9.41 10.37
CA VAL A 143 -8.57 -9.14 10.71
C VAL A 143 -9.19 -8.30 9.59
N GLY A 144 -10.43 -8.62 9.24
CA GLY A 144 -11.21 -7.82 8.32
C GLY A 144 -11.45 -6.42 8.89
N TRP A 145 -11.43 -5.41 8.04
CA TRP A 145 -11.67 -4.01 8.44
C TRP A 145 -12.47 -3.23 7.41
N GLN A 146 -12.41 -3.66 6.16
CA GLN A 146 -12.98 -2.99 5.01
C GLN A 146 -14.37 -3.59 4.69
N GLY A 147 -15.37 -2.72 4.47
CA GLY A 147 -16.77 -3.12 4.22
C GLY A 147 -17.19 -3.17 2.74
N ASP A 148 -16.33 -2.74 1.81
CA ASP A 148 -16.57 -2.73 0.35
C ASP A 148 -15.81 -3.84 -0.41
N VAL A 149 -15.25 -4.82 0.30
CA VAL A 149 -14.58 -5.97 -0.31
C VAL A 149 -15.63 -6.93 -0.86
N THR A 150 -15.53 -7.32 -2.13
CA THR A 150 -16.40 -8.36 -2.71
C THR A 150 -16.22 -9.67 -1.93
N PRO A 151 -17.31 -10.27 -1.41
CA PRO A 151 -17.24 -11.53 -0.69
C PRO A 151 -16.56 -12.62 -1.52
N SER A 152 -15.58 -13.30 -0.92
CA SER A 152 -14.93 -14.48 -1.52
C SER A 152 -14.34 -15.37 -0.43
N ASP A 153 -14.10 -16.64 -0.78
CA ASP A 153 -13.61 -17.64 0.17
C ASP A 153 -12.33 -17.19 0.86
N ASN A 154 -12.42 -17.08 2.20
CA ASN A 154 -11.33 -16.71 3.09
C ASN A 154 -10.80 -15.27 2.89
N ALA A 155 -11.49 -14.40 2.17
CA ALA A 155 -11.15 -12.97 2.15
C ALA A 155 -11.46 -12.31 3.50
N MET A 156 -10.60 -11.38 3.92
CA MET A 156 -10.80 -10.63 5.17
C MET A 156 -11.72 -9.45 4.92
N GLN A 157 -12.81 -9.36 5.69
CA GLN A 157 -13.87 -8.38 5.51
C GLN A 157 -14.51 -8.01 6.86
N ALA A 158 -15.07 -6.82 6.93
CA ALA A 158 -15.85 -6.37 8.08
C ALA A 158 -17.29 -6.08 7.67
N THR A 159 -18.24 -6.46 8.52
CA THR A 159 -19.61 -5.96 8.47
C THR A 159 -19.68 -4.70 9.31
N LEU A 160 -19.80 -3.56 8.63
CA LEU A 160 -19.89 -2.23 9.23
C LEU A 160 -21.36 -1.76 9.23
N PRO A 161 -21.80 -1.00 10.26
CA PRO A 161 -23.15 -0.48 10.33
C PRO A 161 -23.41 0.51 9.20
N ARG A 162 -24.66 0.47 8.70
CA ARG A 162 -25.19 1.36 7.66
C ARG A 162 -26.21 2.31 8.27
N ILE A 163 -26.20 3.57 7.85
CA ILE A 163 -27.09 4.61 8.36
C ILE A 163 -28.25 4.82 7.39
N ALA A 164 -29.36 4.10 7.62
CA ALA A 164 -30.52 4.15 6.74
C ALA A 164 -31.13 5.56 6.63
N GLY A 165 -31.49 5.96 5.41
CA GLY A 165 -32.14 7.24 5.08
C GLY A 165 -31.19 8.45 5.01
N LEU A 166 -29.90 8.28 5.36
CA LEU A 166 -28.94 9.39 5.28
C LEU A 166 -28.46 9.56 3.84
N THR A 167 -28.85 10.67 3.21
CA THR A 167 -28.52 10.99 1.82
C THR A 167 -27.24 11.81 1.68
N GLY A 168 -26.70 11.84 0.46
CA GLY A 168 -25.63 12.76 0.07
C GLY A 168 -25.15 12.49 -1.35
N TRP A 169 -23.88 12.74 -1.60
CA TRP A 169 -23.28 12.67 -2.93
C TRP A 169 -22.06 11.76 -2.93
N ALA A 170 -21.92 10.98 -3.99
CA ALA A 170 -20.73 10.20 -4.28
C ALA A 170 -20.16 10.61 -5.64
N ARG A 171 -18.94 10.15 -5.89
CA ARG A 171 -18.25 10.33 -7.16
C ARG A 171 -17.70 8.99 -7.64
N SER A 172 -17.57 8.88 -8.95
CA SER A 172 -16.85 7.82 -9.66
C SER A 172 -16.05 8.44 -10.80
N ASP A 173 -14.91 7.82 -11.14
CA ASP A 173 -14.04 8.30 -12.20
C ASP A 173 -13.35 7.17 -12.96
N TRP A 174 -12.94 7.47 -14.20
CA TRP A 174 -12.36 6.52 -15.13
C TRP A 174 -11.34 7.18 -16.04
N THR A 175 -10.26 6.45 -16.34
CA THR A 175 -9.48 6.67 -17.55
C THR A 175 -9.87 5.59 -18.56
N VAL A 176 -10.40 6.05 -19.70
CA VAL A 176 -10.84 5.22 -20.80
C VAL A 176 -9.72 5.20 -21.83
N ASP A 177 -9.07 4.04 -22.00
CA ASP A 177 -7.96 3.86 -22.96
C ASP A 177 -8.45 3.56 -24.39
N SER A 178 -9.65 3.00 -24.51
CA SER A 178 -10.30 2.60 -25.76
C SER A 178 -11.82 2.71 -25.59
N ALA A 179 -12.57 2.81 -26.70
CA ALA A 179 -14.02 2.90 -26.67
C ALA A 179 -14.69 1.83 -25.78
N LYS A 180 -15.68 2.24 -24.98
CA LYS A 180 -16.46 1.37 -24.08
C LYS A 180 -17.92 1.79 -24.04
N SER A 181 -18.81 0.82 -23.87
CA SER A 181 -20.25 1.05 -23.70
C SER A 181 -20.71 1.14 -22.25
N LEU A 182 -19.88 0.67 -21.30
CA LEU A 182 -20.23 0.55 -19.88
C LEU A 182 -19.07 0.97 -18.98
N LEU A 183 -19.40 1.75 -17.94
CA LEU A 183 -18.47 2.14 -16.88
C LEU A 183 -19.08 1.82 -15.50
N SER A 184 -18.42 0.97 -14.72
CA SER A 184 -18.85 0.63 -13.36
C SER A 184 -18.56 1.78 -12.38
N LEU A 185 -19.49 2.08 -11.47
CA LEU A 185 -19.27 3.10 -10.44
C LEU A 185 -18.22 2.68 -9.39
N SER A 186 -17.96 1.38 -9.24
CA SER A 186 -16.86 0.87 -8.41
C SER A 186 -15.51 1.37 -8.92
N HIS A 187 -14.50 1.42 -8.03
CA HIS A 187 -13.18 1.90 -8.44
C HIS A 187 -12.50 0.96 -9.44
N LYS A 188 -12.61 -0.36 -9.24
CA LYS A 188 -12.00 -1.37 -10.10
C LYS A 188 -12.67 -2.72 -9.90
N LYS A 189 -12.38 -3.66 -10.81
CA LYS A 189 -12.84 -5.05 -10.72
C LYS A 189 -12.51 -5.69 -9.36
N GLY A 190 -13.47 -6.38 -8.77
CA GLY A 190 -13.34 -7.09 -7.48
C GLY A 190 -13.59 -6.22 -6.24
N ILE A 191 -14.19 -5.04 -6.43
CA ILE A 191 -14.68 -4.15 -5.36
C ILE A 191 -16.16 -3.89 -5.62
N GLU A 192 -16.97 -3.92 -4.55
CA GLU A 192 -18.40 -3.65 -4.65
C GLU A 192 -18.70 -2.16 -4.87
N THR A 193 -19.75 -1.88 -5.63
CA THR A 193 -20.40 -0.57 -5.60
C THR A 193 -21.25 -0.48 -4.33
N VAL A 194 -20.68 0.02 -3.24
CA VAL A 194 -21.36 0.11 -1.92
C VAL A 194 -22.37 1.26 -1.85
N TYR A 195 -22.24 2.23 -2.75
CA TYR A 195 -23.10 3.40 -2.87
C TYR A 195 -23.63 3.47 -4.32
N PRO A 196 -24.71 2.76 -4.66
CA PRO A 196 -25.39 2.94 -5.94
C PRO A 196 -26.04 4.33 -6.00
N VAL A 197 -26.41 4.79 -7.20
CA VAL A 197 -27.19 6.03 -7.34
C VAL A 197 -28.54 5.92 -6.64
N ASP A 198 -28.97 7.00 -5.99
CA ASP A 198 -30.35 7.18 -5.56
C ASP A 198 -31.23 7.42 -6.80
N SER A 199 -32.02 6.42 -7.18
CA SER A 199 -32.83 6.45 -8.41
C SER A 199 -33.87 7.56 -8.40
N ALA A 200 -34.38 7.97 -7.24
CA ALA A 200 -35.35 9.06 -7.12
C ALA A 200 -34.73 10.43 -7.48
N ARG A 201 -33.40 10.53 -7.41
CA ARG A 201 -32.62 11.75 -7.65
C ARG A 201 -31.66 11.63 -8.82
N ALA A 202 -31.76 10.57 -9.62
CA ALA A 202 -30.79 10.28 -10.69
C ALA A 202 -30.65 11.41 -11.72
N SER A 203 -31.68 12.23 -11.92
CA SER A 203 -31.66 13.41 -12.80
C SER A 203 -30.74 14.54 -12.32
N GLU A 204 -30.36 14.54 -11.03
CA GLU A 204 -29.43 15.52 -10.47
C GLU A 204 -27.96 15.15 -10.72
N ALA A 205 -27.67 13.96 -11.25
CA ALA A 205 -26.31 13.52 -11.55
C ALA A 205 -25.76 14.20 -12.81
N TRP A 206 -24.44 14.41 -12.84
CA TRP A 206 -23.77 14.93 -14.03
C TRP A 206 -22.43 14.22 -14.30
N LEU A 207 -22.13 14.08 -15.58
CA LEU A 207 -20.92 13.46 -16.11
C LEU A 207 -20.07 14.51 -16.80
N THR A 208 -18.76 14.48 -16.56
CA THR A 208 -17.79 15.31 -17.26
C THR A 208 -16.72 14.46 -17.95
N LYS A 209 -16.14 15.00 -19.02
CA LYS A 209 -15.00 14.44 -19.77
C LYS A 209 -13.83 15.41 -19.76
N ARG A 210 -12.60 14.89 -19.78
CA ARG A 210 -11.35 15.63 -20.05
C ARG A 210 -10.49 14.89 -21.08
N LEU A 211 -9.70 15.64 -21.86
CA LEU A 211 -8.70 15.12 -22.81
C LEU A 211 -7.34 14.78 -22.18
N GLY A 212 -7.24 14.93 -20.86
CA GLY A 212 -6.10 14.63 -20.02
C GLY A 212 -6.45 14.99 -18.58
N ARG A 213 -5.65 14.59 -17.59
CA ARG A 213 -5.97 14.87 -16.17
C ARG A 213 -6.09 16.38 -15.91
N ASP A 214 -5.18 17.16 -16.46
CA ASP A 214 -5.03 18.59 -16.12
C ASP A 214 -5.82 19.50 -17.07
N ASN A 215 -6.52 18.94 -18.05
CA ASN A 215 -7.38 19.71 -18.95
C ASN A 215 -8.70 20.10 -18.29
N LEU A 216 -9.33 21.15 -18.83
CA LEU A 216 -10.66 21.59 -18.41
C LEU A 216 -11.71 20.50 -18.62
N ARG A 217 -12.69 20.46 -17.71
CA ARG A 217 -13.85 19.56 -17.79
C ARG A 217 -14.84 20.09 -18.82
N SER A 218 -15.34 19.21 -19.67
CA SER A 218 -16.53 19.45 -20.48
C SER A 218 -17.68 18.56 -19.99
N VAL A 219 -18.89 19.12 -19.90
CA VAL A 219 -20.08 18.35 -19.52
C VAL A 219 -20.44 17.40 -20.65
N VAL A 220 -20.73 16.14 -20.31
CA VAL A 220 -21.32 15.16 -21.22
C VAL A 220 -22.83 15.27 -21.09
N ALA A 221 -23.52 15.59 -22.20
CA ALA A 221 -24.96 15.77 -22.23
C ALA A 221 -25.70 14.55 -21.65
N SER A 222 -26.73 14.80 -20.84
CA SER A 222 -27.47 13.75 -20.11
C SER A 222 -28.18 12.74 -21.02
N ASN A 223 -28.47 13.10 -22.28
CA ASN A 223 -29.04 12.18 -23.27
C ASN A 223 -28.00 11.25 -23.94
N LYS A 224 -26.71 11.35 -23.58
CA LYS A 224 -25.62 10.50 -24.10
C LYS A 224 -25.24 9.36 -23.17
N TRP A 225 -25.83 9.29 -21.99
CA TRP A 225 -25.55 8.25 -21.02
C TRP A 225 -26.75 8.03 -20.10
N GLN A 226 -26.81 6.86 -19.47
CA GLN A 226 -27.87 6.52 -18.52
C GLN A 226 -27.35 5.57 -17.44
N PHE A 227 -27.96 5.57 -16.27
CA PHE A 227 -27.67 4.57 -15.25
C PHE A 227 -28.20 3.19 -15.62
N SER A 228 -27.49 2.14 -15.19
CA SER A 228 -28.06 0.78 -15.16
C SER A 228 -29.22 0.71 -14.17
N SER A 229 -30.10 -0.29 -14.34
CA SER A 229 -31.28 -0.48 -13.47
C SER A 229 -30.93 -0.70 -12.00
N ASP A 230 -29.77 -1.29 -11.71
CA ASP A 230 -29.25 -1.50 -10.35
C ASP A 230 -28.52 -0.27 -9.77
N GLY A 231 -28.37 0.80 -10.57
CA GLY A 231 -27.69 2.03 -10.19
C GLY A 231 -26.17 1.89 -9.97
N LYS A 232 -25.56 0.79 -10.42
CA LYS A 232 -24.13 0.49 -10.18
C LYS A 232 -23.21 0.79 -11.35
N GLN A 233 -23.75 1.17 -12.50
CA GLN A 233 -23.01 1.45 -13.73
C GLN A 233 -23.67 2.60 -14.50
N ILE A 234 -22.92 3.16 -15.45
CA ILE A 234 -23.46 4.01 -16.52
C ILE A 234 -23.19 3.36 -17.88
N ALA A 235 -24.16 3.49 -18.78
CA ALA A 235 -24.09 3.07 -20.18
C ALA A 235 -24.03 4.31 -21.09
N GLY A 236 -23.29 4.23 -22.19
CA GLY A 236 -23.13 5.31 -23.18
C GLY A 236 -21.96 5.05 -24.12
N ASP A 237 -21.72 5.94 -25.08
CA ASP A 237 -20.62 5.81 -26.05
C ASP A 237 -19.34 6.51 -25.53
N PHE A 238 -18.58 5.83 -24.67
CA PHE A 238 -17.41 6.40 -24.02
C PHE A 238 -16.14 6.21 -24.83
N GLU A 239 -15.73 7.27 -25.53
CA GLU A 239 -14.45 7.36 -26.25
C GLU A 239 -13.24 7.59 -25.32
N PRO A 240 -11.98 7.39 -25.77
CA PRO A 240 -10.80 7.66 -24.95
C PRO A 240 -10.83 9.04 -24.28
N GLY A 241 -10.45 9.08 -23.00
CA GLY A 241 -10.58 10.26 -22.16
C GLY A 241 -10.62 9.97 -20.65
N VAL A 242 -10.65 11.03 -19.86
CA VAL A 242 -10.92 10.95 -18.42
C VAL A 242 -12.37 11.34 -18.16
N TYR A 243 -13.13 10.46 -17.51
CA TYR A 243 -14.52 10.71 -17.15
C TYR A 243 -14.67 10.82 -15.63
N GLU A 244 -15.53 11.73 -15.17
CA GLU A 244 -15.90 11.89 -13.76
C GLU A 244 -17.41 12.08 -13.64
N LEU A 245 -18.05 11.24 -12.85
CA LEU A 245 -19.48 11.26 -12.54
C LEU A 245 -19.69 11.67 -11.09
N VAL A 246 -20.50 12.70 -10.85
CA VAL A 246 -21.03 13.05 -9.52
C VAL A 246 -22.51 12.68 -9.49
N TYR A 247 -22.93 11.97 -8.45
CA TYR A 247 -24.29 11.43 -8.38
C TYR A 247 -24.80 11.39 -6.93
N PRO A 248 -26.12 11.56 -6.72
CA PRO A 248 -26.73 11.41 -5.41
C PRO A 248 -26.76 9.94 -5.00
N THR A 249 -26.59 9.69 -3.71
CA THR A 249 -26.62 8.35 -3.12
C THR A 249 -27.12 8.45 -1.68
N GLN A 250 -27.26 7.30 -1.02
CA GLN A 250 -27.79 7.19 0.32
C GLN A 250 -27.19 6.01 1.10
N ASP A 251 -27.54 5.95 2.37
CA ASP A 251 -27.22 4.88 3.30
C ASP A 251 -25.71 4.62 3.44
N PRO A 252 -24.90 5.59 3.90
CA PRO A 252 -23.47 5.40 4.08
C PRO A 252 -23.17 4.31 5.11
N ILE A 253 -22.06 3.58 4.89
CA ILE A 253 -21.46 2.75 5.93
C ILE A 253 -20.53 3.61 6.80
N VAL A 254 -20.43 3.28 8.09
CA VAL A 254 -19.49 3.95 9.01
C VAL A 254 -18.07 3.40 8.80
N ALA A 255 -17.44 3.83 7.70
CA ALA A 255 -16.14 3.29 7.25
C ALA A 255 -15.02 3.45 8.29
N GLY A 256 -15.06 4.52 9.10
CA GLY A 256 -14.06 4.80 10.13
C GLY A 256 -13.95 3.72 11.22
N LEU A 257 -14.99 2.88 11.40
CA LEU A 257 -14.92 1.73 12.31
C LEU A 257 -13.86 0.70 11.88
N GLY A 258 -13.45 0.67 10.61
CA GLY A 258 -12.31 -0.14 10.18
C GLY A 258 -10.99 0.23 10.90
N LEU A 259 -10.78 1.52 11.21
CA LEU A 259 -9.63 1.98 12.00
C LEU A 259 -9.73 1.49 13.45
N ALA A 260 -10.92 1.56 14.05
CA ALA A 260 -11.17 1.11 15.41
C ALA A 260 -11.01 -0.42 15.54
N ILE A 261 -11.52 -1.21 14.60
CA ILE A 261 -11.34 -2.67 14.56
C ILE A 261 -9.85 -3.05 14.60
N ILE A 262 -9.00 -2.37 13.82
CA ILE A 262 -7.56 -2.63 13.79
C ILE A 262 -6.89 -2.25 15.13
N ARG A 263 -7.25 -1.09 15.69
CA ARG A 263 -6.78 -0.63 17.02
C ARG A 263 -7.13 -1.65 18.10
N ASP A 264 -8.39 -2.05 18.17
CA ASP A 264 -8.92 -2.83 19.27
C ASP A 264 -8.57 -4.32 19.16
N THR A 265 -8.36 -4.82 17.94
CA THR A 265 -7.73 -6.14 17.76
C THR A 265 -6.31 -6.14 18.32
N ALA A 266 -5.51 -5.10 18.06
CA ALA A 266 -4.15 -5.02 18.59
C ALA A 266 -4.12 -4.88 20.13
N ALA A 267 -5.08 -4.14 20.69
CA ALA A 267 -5.28 -4.08 22.13
C ALA A 267 -5.64 -5.45 22.72
N TYR A 268 -6.61 -6.15 22.10
CA TYR A 268 -7.06 -7.47 22.52
C TYR A 268 -5.94 -8.53 22.46
N LEU A 269 -5.05 -8.47 21.47
CA LEU A 269 -3.89 -9.38 21.40
C LEU A 269 -2.92 -9.22 22.58
N LYS A 270 -2.97 -8.10 23.31
CA LYS A 270 -2.14 -7.85 24.50
C LYS A 270 -2.88 -8.04 25.82
N ASP A 271 -4.16 -8.36 25.77
CA ASP A 271 -4.99 -8.64 26.94
C ASP A 271 -4.65 -10.03 27.51
N LYS A 272 -4.50 -10.13 28.83
CA LYS A 272 -4.20 -11.39 29.54
C LYS A 272 -5.29 -12.44 29.36
N GLU A 273 -6.54 -12.00 29.15
CA GLU A 273 -7.68 -12.88 28.89
C GLU A 273 -7.74 -13.38 27.44
N SER A 274 -6.88 -12.84 26.56
CA SER A 274 -6.83 -13.25 25.17
C SER A 274 -6.12 -14.60 25.01
N PRO A 275 -6.71 -15.60 24.32
CA PRO A 275 -6.01 -16.85 24.01
C PRO A 275 -4.87 -16.66 23.00
N TYR A 276 -4.78 -15.46 22.40
CA TYR A 276 -3.76 -15.06 21.44
C TYR A 276 -2.73 -14.11 22.05
N LEU A 277 -2.63 -14.08 23.39
CA LEU A 277 -1.80 -13.14 24.13
C LEU A 277 -0.37 -13.09 23.55
N VAL A 278 0.08 -11.86 23.29
CA VAL A 278 1.45 -11.49 22.95
C VAL A 278 1.86 -10.24 23.72
N PRO A 279 3.15 -10.02 24.01
CA PRO A 279 3.59 -8.85 24.77
C PRO A 279 3.63 -7.56 23.93
N LYS A 280 3.78 -7.68 22.60
CA LYS A 280 4.02 -6.56 21.68
C LYS A 280 3.30 -6.77 20.36
N THR A 281 2.86 -5.67 19.74
CA THR A 281 2.15 -5.69 18.45
C THR A 281 2.82 -4.77 17.43
N ILE A 282 2.97 -5.27 16.20
CA ILE A 282 3.54 -4.57 15.06
C ILE A 282 2.49 -4.56 13.95
N ALA A 283 2.13 -3.39 13.44
CA ALA A 283 1.26 -3.28 12.27
C ALA A 283 2.09 -3.41 10.99
N PHE A 284 1.59 -4.11 9.98
CA PHE A 284 2.09 -4.05 8.61
C PHE A 284 1.00 -3.60 7.65
N GLY A 285 1.34 -2.64 6.79
CA GLY A 285 0.47 -2.15 5.74
C GLY A 285 1.25 -1.97 4.44
N VAL A 286 0.61 -2.25 3.31
CA VAL A 286 1.22 -2.14 1.98
C VAL A 286 0.28 -1.44 1.01
N SER A 287 0.79 -0.46 0.26
CA SER A 287 0.03 0.30 -0.74
C SER A 287 -1.19 0.98 -0.10
N GLN A 288 -2.42 0.54 -0.43
CA GLN A 288 -3.66 0.97 0.25
C GLN A 288 -3.54 0.95 1.78
N THR A 289 -3.04 -0.14 2.35
CA THR A 289 -3.02 -0.30 3.81
C THR A 289 -1.80 0.32 4.47
N GLY A 290 -0.76 0.65 3.69
CA GLY A 290 0.28 1.58 4.14
C GLY A 290 -0.29 2.98 4.37
N ARG A 291 -1.15 3.45 3.44
CA ARG A 291 -1.89 4.72 3.59
C ARG A 291 -2.88 4.68 4.75
N PHE A 292 -3.52 3.52 4.97
CA PHE A 292 -4.36 3.30 6.14
C PHE A 292 -3.59 3.54 7.44
N LEU A 293 -2.40 2.99 7.58
CA LEU A 293 -1.58 3.20 8.79
C LEU A 293 -1.11 4.66 8.94
N ARG A 294 -0.83 5.36 7.84
CA ARG A 294 -0.56 6.81 7.87
C ARG A 294 -1.80 7.60 8.36
N HIS A 295 -2.99 7.24 7.88
CA HIS A 295 -4.26 7.85 8.31
C HIS A 295 -4.56 7.54 9.78
N PHE A 296 -4.32 6.30 10.21
CA PHE A 296 -4.47 5.82 11.57
C PHE A 296 -3.62 6.64 12.55
N LEU A 297 -2.36 6.92 12.20
CA LEU A 297 -1.47 7.79 12.97
C LEU A 297 -1.98 9.24 13.01
N TYR A 298 -2.41 9.78 11.86
CA TYR A 298 -2.95 11.14 11.75
C TYR A 298 -4.16 11.39 12.65
N GLN A 299 -5.10 10.44 12.68
CA GLN A 299 -6.29 10.55 13.53
C GLN A 299 -6.04 10.08 14.97
N GLY A 300 -4.83 9.63 15.30
CA GLY A 300 -4.45 9.23 16.66
C GLY A 300 -5.08 7.93 17.14
N PHE A 301 -5.43 7.01 16.23
CA PHE A 301 -6.03 5.73 16.60
C PHE A 301 -5.08 4.79 17.36
N ASN A 302 -3.79 5.13 17.52
CA ASN A 302 -2.87 4.29 18.30
C ASN A 302 -3.11 4.39 19.82
N GLN A 303 -3.98 5.29 20.28
CA GLN A 303 -4.49 5.33 21.64
C GLN A 303 -5.81 4.55 21.72
N THR A 304 -5.83 3.47 22.50
CA THR A 304 -7.03 2.66 22.75
C THR A 304 -8.04 3.40 23.63
N GLU A 305 -9.27 2.90 23.71
CA GLU A 305 -10.33 3.44 24.59
C GLU A 305 -9.94 3.44 26.07
N LEU A 306 -8.99 2.59 26.47
CA LEU A 306 -8.41 2.57 27.82
C LEU A 306 -7.18 3.47 28.00
N GLY A 307 -6.85 4.29 27.00
CA GLY A 307 -5.65 5.11 27.03
C GLY A 307 -4.33 4.34 26.93
N LEU A 308 -4.35 3.13 26.35
CA LEU A 308 -3.14 2.32 26.13
C LEU A 308 -2.63 2.48 24.69
N LYS A 309 -1.36 2.12 24.47
CA LYS A 309 -0.76 2.05 23.12
C LYS A 309 -1.24 0.78 22.40
N ALA A 310 -1.92 0.90 21.26
CA ALA A 310 -2.40 -0.24 20.49
C ALA A 310 -1.25 -1.00 19.80
N PHE A 311 -0.40 -0.30 19.04
CA PHE A 311 0.78 -0.84 18.36
C PHE A 311 2.08 -0.27 18.92
N ASP A 312 3.04 -1.15 19.16
CA ASP A 312 4.40 -0.81 19.57
C ASP A 312 5.31 -0.50 18.36
N GLY A 313 5.01 -1.07 17.19
CA GLY A 313 5.71 -0.82 15.94
C GLY A 313 4.80 -0.76 14.71
N MET A 314 5.26 -0.11 13.65
CA MET A 314 4.57 -0.07 12.35
C MET A 314 5.55 -0.17 11.19
N PHE A 315 5.29 -1.12 10.30
CA PHE A 315 5.96 -1.27 9.01
C PHE A 315 5.02 -0.75 7.92
N ILE A 316 5.27 0.46 7.45
CA ILE A 316 4.46 1.14 6.45
C ILE A 316 5.17 1.06 5.10
N HIS A 317 4.67 0.21 4.21
CA HIS A 317 5.26 -0.03 2.90
C HIS A 317 4.43 0.60 1.77
N THR A 318 5.11 1.29 0.85
CA THR A 318 4.59 1.85 -0.41
C THR A 318 3.32 2.70 -0.29
N ALA A 319 3.20 3.45 0.81
CA ALA A 319 2.11 4.39 0.98
C ALA A 319 2.31 5.69 0.18
N GLY A 320 3.58 6.02 -0.13
CA GLY A 320 3.99 7.35 -0.55
C GLY A 320 3.67 8.41 0.50
N ALA A 321 3.26 9.60 0.07
CA ALA A 321 2.83 10.67 0.96
C ALA A 321 1.37 10.55 1.45
N GLY A 322 0.59 9.70 0.79
CA GLY A 322 -0.85 9.64 0.99
C GLY A 322 -1.34 9.08 2.32
N ARG A 323 -2.56 9.48 2.63
CA ARG A 323 -3.53 8.83 3.51
C ARG A 323 -4.62 8.20 2.62
N GLY A 324 -5.85 8.02 3.10
CA GLY A 324 -6.91 7.48 2.25
C GLY A 324 -8.32 7.83 2.68
N SER A 325 -9.25 7.47 1.80
CA SER A 325 -10.69 7.61 1.99
C SER A 325 -11.17 6.53 2.97
N PHE A 326 -10.80 6.68 4.25
CA PHE A 326 -11.05 5.68 5.30
C PHE A 326 -12.00 6.15 6.39
N ASN A 327 -12.19 7.46 6.57
CA ASN A 327 -13.02 8.00 7.64
C ASN A 327 -13.64 9.35 7.25
N HIS A 328 -14.66 9.27 6.37
CA HIS A 328 -15.55 10.37 6.00
C HIS A 328 -16.85 9.76 5.47
N ARG A 329 -17.92 10.54 5.38
CA ARG A 329 -19.20 10.07 4.83
C ARG A 329 -19.03 9.65 3.36
N PHE A 330 -19.60 8.50 3.00
CA PHE A 330 -19.43 7.85 1.70
C PHE A 330 -17.97 7.54 1.32
N ALA A 331 -17.11 7.31 2.32
CA ALA A 331 -15.74 6.88 2.08
C ALA A 331 -15.66 5.58 1.25
N GLN A 332 -14.71 5.56 0.31
CA GLN A 332 -14.39 4.45 -0.57
C GLN A 332 -12.92 4.07 -0.34
N PRO A 333 -12.61 3.17 0.61
CA PRO A 333 -11.23 2.77 0.96
C PRO A 333 -10.40 2.29 -0.23
N SER A 334 -11.11 1.78 -1.24
CA SER A 334 -10.59 1.29 -2.49
C SER A 334 -10.09 2.36 -3.47
N ARG A 335 -10.27 3.65 -3.22
CA ARG A 335 -9.75 4.72 -4.09
C ARG A 335 -8.29 5.03 -3.70
N ASP A 336 -7.35 4.64 -4.55
CA ASP A 336 -5.92 5.00 -4.51
C ASP A 336 -5.63 6.01 -5.59
N ALA A 337 -5.31 7.25 -5.20
CA ALA A 337 -4.96 8.30 -6.16
C ALA A 337 -3.67 7.95 -6.90
N HIS A 338 -3.70 8.01 -8.22
CA HIS A 338 -2.53 7.98 -9.09
C HIS A 338 -2.69 9.03 -10.15
N ARG A 339 -1.70 9.13 -11.05
CA ARG A 339 -1.73 10.10 -12.13
C ARG A 339 -2.96 9.94 -13.02
N MET A 340 -3.40 8.71 -13.28
CA MET A 340 -4.54 8.40 -14.17
C MET A 340 -5.64 7.57 -13.49
N SER A 341 -5.80 7.67 -12.17
CA SER A 341 -6.92 7.03 -11.46
C SER A 341 -7.22 7.71 -10.11
N ALA A 342 -8.49 7.63 -9.66
CA ALA A 342 -8.99 8.22 -8.41
C ALA A 342 -8.57 9.70 -8.22
N PHE A 343 -8.91 10.54 -9.19
CA PHE A 343 -8.61 11.96 -9.25
C PHE A 343 -9.23 12.69 -8.06
N PHE A 344 -8.46 13.46 -7.29
CA PHE A 344 -8.97 14.37 -6.24
C PHE A 344 -9.82 13.71 -5.13
N TYR A 345 -9.78 12.39 -4.96
CA TYR A 345 -10.34 11.75 -3.76
C TYR A 345 -9.51 12.14 -2.54
N PRO A 346 -10.12 12.22 -1.34
CA PRO A 346 -9.43 12.61 -0.12
C PRO A 346 -8.47 11.52 0.34
N THR A 347 -7.30 11.48 -0.31
CA THR A 347 -6.31 10.42 -0.15
C THR A 347 -4.93 11.03 0.03
N ASP A 348 -4.48 11.91 -0.85
CA ASP A 348 -3.17 12.55 -0.77
C ASP A 348 -3.26 13.99 -0.26
N ILE A 349 -3.79 14.15 0.96
CA ILE A 349 -4.01 15.47 1.59
C ILE A 349 -2.92 15.73 2.65
N PHE A 350 -2.41 16.96 2.70
CA PHE A 350 -1.53 17.47 3.77
C PHE A 350 -2.09 17.19 5.18
N PRO A 351 -1.26 16.86 6.19
CA PRO A 351 0.20 16.86 6.22
C PRO A 351 0.85 15.57 5.69
N PHE A 352 2.08 15.71 5.19
CA PHE A 352 2.86 14.59 4.61
C PHE A 352 4.00 14.12 5.51
N THR A 353 4.64 15.02 6.24
CA THR A 353 5.71 14.75 7.21
C THR A 353 5.15 14.44 8.59
N SER A 354 5.86 13.66 9.39
CA SER A 354 5.53 13.45 10.81
C SER A 354 5.69 14.72 11.63
N ALA A 355 6.75 15.48 11.38
CA ALA A 355 6.95 16.79 11.97
C ALA A 355 5.84 17.77 11.55
N ARG A 356 5.53 18.73 12.42
CA ARG A 356 4.53 19.75 12.17
C ARG A 356 5.08 20.82 11.22
N ILE A 357 4.57 20.82 10.01
CA ILE A 357 4.89 21.80 8.97
C ILE A 357 3.73 22.79 8.86
N ARG A 358 4.03 24.05 8.54
CA ARG A 358 3.00 25.05 8.25
C ARG A 358 2.66 24.93 6.77
N ASN A 359 1.38 24.81 6.46
CA ASN A 359 0.92 24.86 5.09
C ASN A 359 0.82 26.32 4.62
N ASP A 360 1.44 26.68 3.50
CA ASP A 360 1.49 28.07 3.04
C ASP A 360 0.15 28.61 2.53
N ILE A 361 -0.78 27.71 2.18
CA ILE A 361 -2.08 28.07 1.61
C ILE A 361 -3.12 28.21 2.71
N THR A 362 -3.19 27.23 3.62
CA THR A 362 -4.19 27.19 4.69
C THR A 362 -3.70 27.77 6.01
N ASN A 363 -2.41 28.10 6.13
CA ASN A 363 -1.71 28.53 7.35
C ASN A 363 -1.75 27.53 8.53
N LYS A 364 -2.34 26.35 8.35
CA LYS A 364 -2.43 25.31 9.39
C LYS A 364 -1.05 24.68 9.63
N LYS A 365 -0.65 24.60 10.91
CA LYS A 365 0.59 23.93 11.34
C LYS A 365 0.31 22.57 11.95
N VAL A 366 0.34 21.53 11.12
CA VAL A 366 0.00 20.14 11.49
C VAL A 366 1.05 19.15 10.97
N GLY A 367 1.14 17.98 11.60
CA GLY A 367 2.02 16.88 11.20
C GLY A 367 1.22 15.58 11.11
N LEU A 368 1.82 14.54 10.54
CA LEU A 368 1.18 13.22 10.41
C LEU A 368 0.97 12.56 11.77
N LEU A 369 1.84 12.79 12.75
CA LEU A 369 1.63 12.27 14.09
C LEU A 369 0.74 13.23 14.89
N LYS A 370 -0.30 12.69 15.55
CA LYS A 370 -1.24 13.48 16.35
C LYS A 370 -0.50 14.26 17.43
N ARG A 371 -0.74 15.57 17.48
CA ARG A 371 -0.17 16.49 18.49
C ARG A 371 -0.51 16.02 19.91
N ASN A 372 0.45 16.15 20.84
CA ASN A 372 0.34 15.74 22.24
C ASN A 372 0.03 14.23 22.38
N GLY A 373 0.53 13.43 21.44
CA GLY A 373 0.32 11.98 21.36
C GLY A 373 1.62 11.18 21.46
N GLU A 374 2.70 11.79 21.94
CA GLU A 374 4.06 11.24 21.96
C GLU A 374 4.12 9.87 22.65
N ASP A 375 3.38 9.70 23.75
CA ASP A 375 3.26 8.41 24.47
C ASP A 375 2.72 7.29 23.60
N PHE A 376 1.93 7.63 22.58
CA PHE A 376 1.29 6.71 21.65
C PHE A 376 2.05 6.57 20.33
N TYR A 377 3.20 7.22 20.15
CA TYR A 377 3.98 7.02 18.93
C TYR A 377 4.61 5.61 18.93
N PRO A 378 4.40 4.81 17.86
CA PRO A 378 5.07 3.53 17.68
C PRO A 378 6.49 3.74 17.14
N LYS A 379 7.29 2.68 17.12
CA LYS A 379 8.52 2.60 16.30
C LYS A 379 8.13 2.39 14.84
N ILE A 380 8.49 3.30 13.92
CA ILE A 380 7.95 3.31 12.56
C ILE A 380 9.04 3.14 11.52
N PHE A 381 8.84 2.20 10.61
CA PHE A 381 9.56 2.14 9.34
C PHE A 381 8.63 2.61 8.21
N TYR A 382 8.97 3.73 7.59
CA TYR A 382 8.44 4.11 6.29
C TYR A 382 9.35 3.55 5.20
N THR A 383 8.81 2.69 4.35
CA THR A 383 9.55 2.12 3.23
C THR A 383 8.85 2.46 1.92
N ASN A 384 9.59 3.07 0.99
CA ASN A 384 9.07 3.49 -0.31
C ASN A 384 10.04 3.06 -1.40
N THR A 385 9.52 2.52 -2.50
CA THR A 385 10.34 2.23 -3.68
C THR A 385 10.59 3.52 -4.48
N GLY A 386 11.37 3.47 -5.55
CA GLY A 386 11.44 4.58 -6.49
C GLY A 386 10.08 4.91 -7.09
N TYR A 387 9.22 3.91 -7.36
CA TYR A 387 7.89 4.19 -7.91
C TYR A 387 7.09 5.10 -6.98
N GLU A 388 7.22 4.96 -5.67
CA GLU A 388 6.47 5.80 -4.73
C GLU A 388 6.86 7.28 -4.78
N TYR A 389 8.09 7.61 -5.18
CA TYR A 389 8.48 9.02 -5.40
C TYR A 389 7.78 9.60 -6.62
N TRP A 390 7.66 8.79 -7.68
CA TRP A 390 7.07 9.21 -8.95
C TRP A 390 5.55 9.11 -8.98
N GLY A 391 4.97 7.99 -8.56
CA GLY A 391 3.54 7.69 -8.61
C GLY A 391 2.76 7.99 -7.33
N ARG A 392 3.44 8.23 -6.19
CA ARG A 392 2.78 8.41 -4.88
C ARG A 392 3.38 9.55 -4.03
N ALA A 393 4.11 10.48 -4.66
CA ALA A 393 4.65 11.69 -4.05
C ALA A 393 5.51 11.49 -2.78
N ALA A 394 6.22 10.37 -2.65
CA ALA A 394 6.96 10.02 -1.44
C ALA A 394 8.03 11.02 -1.02
N GLY A 395 8.54 11.88 -1.90
CA GLY A 395 9.46 12.96 -1.53
C GLY A 395 8.90 13.85 -0.41
N LEU A 396 7.59 14.10 -0.43
CA LEU A 396 6.92 15.01 0.52
C LEU A 396 6.88 14.49 1.97
N ILE A 397 7.22 13.22 2.24
CA ILE A 397 7.23 12.72 3.63
C ILE A 397 8.47 13.14 4.42
N HIS A 398 9.48 13.67 3.72
CA HIS A 398 10.76 14.10 4.31
C HIS A 398 11.29 15.39 3.68
N SER A 399 10.44 16.14 2.98
CA SER A 399 10.80 17.45 2.43
C SER A 399 9.64 18.43 2.54
N HIS A 400 9.98 19.71 2.59
CA HIS A 400 9.05 20.83 2.44
C HIS A 400 9.78 21.95 1.70
N ASP A 401 9.18 22.44 0.62
CA ASP A 401 9.85 23.24 -0.41
C ASP A 401 11.14 22.58 -0.90
N VAL A 402 12.29 23.21 -0.63
CA VAL A 402 13.63 22.73 -1.00
C VAL A 402 14.47 22.35 0.22
N TYR A 403 13.82 22.08 1.36
CA TYR A 403 14.47 21.70 2.61
C TYR A 403 14.12 20.28 3.03
N ASP A 404 15.09 19.60 3.62
CA ASP A 404 14.90 18.27 4.21
C ASP A 404 14.24 18.37 5.59
N VAL A 405 13.27 17.49 5.84
CA VAL A 405 12.60 17.32 7.13
C VAL A 405 13.09 16.02 7.75
N ALA A 406 13.79 16.12 8.88
CA ALA A 406 14.33 14.96 9.57
C ALA A 406 13.20 14.09 10.19
N PRO A 407 13.32 12.76 10.14
CA PRO A 407 12.42 11.86 10.87
C PRO A 407 12.65 11.98 12.39
N PHE A 408 11.63 11.67 13.18
CA PHE A 408 11.76 11.60 14.64
C PHE A 408 12.61 10.39 15.08
N ALA A 409 13.02 10.38 16.36
CA ALA A 409 13.88 9.32 16.92
C ALA A 409 13.26 7.92 16.80
N ASN A 410 11.93 7.82 16.92
CA ASN A 410 11.13 6.60 16.77
C ASN A 410 10.87 6.23 15.30
N GLU A 411 11.44 6.94 14.33
CA GLU A 411 11.15 6.75 12.91
C GLU A 411 12.41 6.39 12.11
N ARG A 412 12.22 5.60 11.06
CA ARG A 412 13.20 5.37 9.99
C ARG A 412 12.53 5.50 8.64
N ILE A 413 13.20 6.17 7.71
CA ILE A 413 12.78 6.31 6.32
C ILE A 413 13.78 5.53 5.46
N TYR A 414 13.27 4.56 4.71
CA TYR A 414 14.06 3.73 3.80
C TYR A 414 13.49 3.83 2.38
N HIS A 415 14.28 4.41 1.49
CA HIS A 415 14.04 4.39 0.06
C HIS A 415 14.69 3.16 -0.55
N ILE A 416 13.93 2.34 -1.27
CA ILE A 416 14.45 1.20 -2.04
C ILE A 416 14.68 1.69 -3.47
N ALA A 417 15.95 1.93 -3.79
CA ALA A 417 16.37 2.58 -5.02
C ALA A 417 16.03 1.76 -6.27
N SER A 418 15.55 2.45 -7.30
CA SER A 418 15.24 1.97 -8.64
C SER A 418 14.19 0.87 -8.72
N ALA A 419 13.51 0.54 -7.61
CA ALA A 419 12.46 -0.47 -7.60
C ALA A 419 11.10 0.13 -8.03
N GLN A 420 10.27 -0.70 -8.67
CA GLN A 420 8.87 -0.37 -8.92
C GLN A 420 7.96 -0.74 -7.73
N HIS A 421 6.66 -0.45 -7.80
CA HIS A 421 5.70 -0.59 -6.68
C HIS A 421 5.62 -2.00 -6.08
N TYR A 422 5.78 -3.04 -6.92
CA TYR A 422 5.77 -4.45 -6.52
C TYR A 422 6.80 -5.21 -7.33
N VAL A 423 7.38 -6.28 -6.78
CA VAL A 423 8.33 -7.11 -7.54
C VAL A 423 7.60 -7.83 -8.68
N GLU A 424 7.92 -7.45 -9.92
CA GLU A 424 7.38 -8.07 -11.12
C GLU A 424 8.00 -9.45 -11.36
N SER A 425 7.22 -10.37 -11.94
CA SER A 425 7.76 -11.64 -12.42
C SER A 425 8.64 -11.42 -13.63
N LYS A 426 9.78 -12.11 -13.73
CA LYS A 426 10.60 -12.09 -14.95
C LYS A 426 9.83 -12.51 -16.22
N ASN A 427 8.77 -13.33 -16.08
CA ASN A 427 7.94 -13.77 -17.19
C ASN A 427 6.91 -12.70 -17.64
N ASN A 428 6.77 -11.61 -16.89
CA ASN A 428 5.84 -10.52 -17.18
C ASN A 428 6.56 -9.28 -17.72
N ILE A 429 7.87 -9.35 -17.96
CA ILE A 429 8.62 -8.30 -18.63
C ILE A 429 8.21 -8.31 -20.11
N LYS A 430 7.77 -7.18 -20.63
CA LYS A 430 7.25 -7.05 -22.00
C LYS A 430 7.99 -5.98 -22.76
N ALA A 431 8.36 -6.28 -24.01
CA ALA A 431 8.97 -5.27 -24.87
C ALA A 431 8.03 -4.09 -25.08
N ILE A 432 8.57 -2.88 -24.94
CA ILE A 432 7.94 -1.64 -25.38
C ILE A 432 8.54 -1.27 -26.73
N ASP A 433 9.88 -1.28 -26.81
CA ASP A 433 10.66 -1.01 -28.00
C ASP A 433 11.91 -1.91 -27.94
N GLU A 434 11.87 -3.01 -28.70
CA GLU A 434 12.96 -3.99 -28.74
C GLU A 434 14.24 -3.40 -29.34
N SER A 435 14.11 -2.50 -30.33
CA SER A 435 15.24 -1.86 -30.99
C SER A 435 16.06 -1.01 -30.02
N LYS A 436 15.36 -0.36 -29.08
CA LYS A 436 15.96 0.39 -27.97
C LYS A 436 16.20 -0.46 -26.73
N GLY A 437 15.89 -1.76 -26.74
CA GLY A 437 16.03 -2.62 -25.56
C GLY A 437 15.21 -2.15 -24.35
N LEU A 438 14.06 -1.50 -24.57
CA LEU A 438 13.20 -0.97 -23.52
C LEU A 438 12.02 -1.92 -23.25
N PHE A 439 11.83 -2.27 -21.98
CA PHE A 439 10.80 -3.21 -21.55
C PHE A 439 9.99 -2.67 -20.37
N ALA A 440 8.68 -2.92 -20.39
CA ALA A 440 7.79 -2.69 -19.27
C ALA A 440 7.92 -3.85 -18.26
N GLY A 441 7.91 -3.52 -16.97
CA GLY A 441 8.09 -4.49 -15.88
C GLY A 441 9.52 -4.49 -15.37
N ASN A 442 9.71 -3.90 -14.20
CA ASN A 442 10.94 -3.93 -13.43
C ASN A 442 10.86 -5.06 -12.40
N ASN A 443 11.69 -6.08 -12.60
CA ASN A 443 11.67 -7.30 -11.78
C ASN A 443 12.67 -7.30 -10.62
N LEU A 444 13.26 -6.15 -10.25
CA LEU A 444 14.22 -6.05 -9.15
C LEU A 444 13.61 -6.59 -7.83
N ASP A 445 14.17 -7.66 -7.27
CA ASP A 445 13.56 -8.33 -6.11
C ASP A 445 13.88 -7.62 -4.78
N PHE A 446 13.17 -6.53 -4.53
CA PHE A 446 13.35 -5.76 -3.30
C PHE A 446 12.83 -6.46 -2.02
N LYS A 447 12.14 -7.60 -2.12
CA LYS A 447 11.59 -8.30 -0.93
C LYS A 447 12.70 -8.70 0.04
N LEU A 448 13.90 -8.96 -0.48
CA LEU A 448 15.09 -9.30 0.29
C LEU A 448 15.46 -8.18 1.29
N HIS A 449 15.24 -6.92 0.90
CA HIS A 449 15.42 -5.77 1.79
C HIS A 449 14.32 -5.68 2.84
N LEU A 450 13.06 -5.90 2.45
CA LEU A 450 11.93 -5.87 3.39
C LEU A 450 12.03 -6.95 4.46
N ARG A 451 12.58 -8.12 4.12
CA ARG A 451 12.84 -9.22 5.06
C ARG A 451 13.86 -8.84 6.13
N ALA A 452 14.98 -8.23 5.72
CA ALA A 452 15.97 -7.70 6.66
C ALA A 452 15.37 -6.59 7.54
N LEU A 453 14.62 -5.67 6.93
CA LEU A 453 13.94 -4.60 7.66
C LEU A 453 12.88 -5.12 8.64
N LEU A 454 12.15 -6.20 8.33
CA LEU A 454 11.21 -6.79 9.29
C LEU A 454 11.96 -7.34 10.50
N SER A 455 13.10 -8.01 10.29
CA SER A 455 13.94 -8.47 11.39
C SER A 455 14.44 -7.31 12.26
N HIS A 456 14.90 -6.22 11.63
CA HIS A 456 15.32 -5.02 12.36
C HIS A 456 14.19 -4.36 13.14
N LEU A 457 13.01 -4.19 12.55
CA LEU A 457 11.86 -3.61 13.24
C LEU A 457 11.41 -4.50 14.41
N THR A 458 11.40 -5.82 14.20
CA THR A 458 11.05 -6.78 15.25
C THR A 458 12.01 -6.67 16.43
N ASN A 459 13.32 -6.68 16.17
CA ASN A 459 14.33 -6.53 17.20
C ASN A 459 14.24 -5.15 17.88
N TRP A 460 13.89 -4.10 17.14
CA TRP A 460 13.70 -2.78 17.73
C TRP A 460 12.50 -2.77 18.66
N VAL A 461 11.39 -3.38 18.29
CA VAL A 461 10.15 -3.39 19.09
C VAL A 461 10.23 -4.33 20.28
N VAL A 462 10.76 -5.54 20.09
CA VAL A 462 10.75 -6.62 21.08
C VAL A 462 11.96 -6.55 22.01
N ASP A 463 13.15 -6.23 21.49
CA ASP A 463 14.42 -6.28 22.23
C ASP A 463 15.05 -4.89 22.45
N ASP A 464 14.37 -3.80 22.07
CA ASP A 464 14.91 -2.43 22.10
C ASP A 464 16.23 -2.23 21.33
N LYS A 465 16.54 -3.11 20.37
CA LYS A 465 17.76 -3.02 19.54
C LYS A 465 17.59 -1.98 18.43
N THR A 466 18.37 -0.90 18.51
CA THR A 466 18.30 0.20 17.54
C THR A 466 18.65 -0.30 16.12
N PRO A 467 17.80 -0.01 15.12
CA PRO A 467 18.02 -0.45 13.74
C PRO A 467 18.98 0.47 12.98
N PRO A 468 19.44 0.07 11.78
CA PRO A 468 20.22 0.95 10.90
C PRO A 468 19.58 2.33 10.73
N LYS A 469 20.41 3.37 10.59
CA LYS A 469 19.93 4.74 10.32
C LYS A 469 19.13 4.77 9.02
N SER A 470 18.23 5.76 8.91
CA SER A 470 17.44 6.03 7.70
C SER A 470 18.34 6.14 6.47
N ALA A 471 17.85 5.68 5.32
CA ALA A 471 18.54 5.72 4.03
C ALA A 471 17.56 6.19 2.96
N TYR A 472 17.60 7.48 2.63
CA TYR A 472 16.67 8.14 1.71
C TYR A 472 17.32 9.34 1.01
N PRO A 473 16.83 9.75 -0.17
CA PRO A 473 17.32 10.93 -0.91
C PRO A 473 17.06 12.21 -0.15
N LYS A 474 17.98 13.16 -0.26
CA LYS A 474 17.92 14.47 0.40
C LYS A 474 18.41 15.59 -0.50
N TYR A 475 17.91 16.79 -0.28
CA TYR A 475 18.43 18.01 -0.90
C TYR A 475 19.85 18.32 -0.41
N ALA A 476 20.11 18.22 0.89
CA ALA A 476 21.42 18.49 1.48
C ALA A 476 22.54 17.60 0.91
N ASP A 477 22.21 16.34 0.59
CA ASP A 477 23.14 15.38 -0.02
C ASP A 477 23.17 15.49 -1.56
N GLN A 478 22.41 16.42 -2.14
CA GLN A 478 22.19 16.60 -3.59
C GLN A 478 21.68 15.33 -4.29
N THR A 479 20.98 14.45 -3.58
CA THR A 479 20.43 13.18 -4.12
C THR A 479 18.93 13.22 -4.37
N LEU A 480 18.26 14.30 -3.96
CA LEU A 480 16.87 14.66 -4.27
C LEU A 480 16.85 15.93 -5.13
N THR A 481 15.88 16.07 -6.04
CA THR A 481 15.74 17.27 -6.88
C THR A 481 14.29 17.61 -7.17
N ASN A 482 14.01 18.89 -7.44
CA ASN A 482 12.75 19.29 -8.07
C ASN A 482 12.62 18.64 -9.44
N PHE A 483 11.42 18.21 -9.80
CA PHE A 483 11.15 17.52 -11.06
C PHE A 483 11.55 18.33 -12.30
N SER A 484 11.41 19.66 -12.27
CA SER A 484 11.83 20.56 -13.35
C SER A 484 13.32 20.45 -13.68
N HIS A 485 14.16 20.08 -12.72
CA HIS A 485 15.61 19.92 -12.89
C HIS A 485 16.03 18.46 -13.07
N PHE A 486 15.09 17.51 -13.08
CA PHE A 486 15.41 16.10 -13.26
C PHE A 486 15.85 15.81 -14.70
N GLN A 487 17.00 15.16 -14.83
CA GLN A 487 17.60 14.76 -16.11
C GLN A 487 17.92 13.26 -16.12
N LEU A 488 17.76 12.65 -17.28
CA LEU A 488 18.21 11.29 -17.57
C LEU A 488 19.53 11.34 -18.34
N PRO A 489 20.44 10.37 -18.14
CA PRO A 489 21.58 10.20 -19.03
C PRO A 489 21.14 10.04 -20.50
N GLU A 490 21.71 10.84 -21.40
CA GLU A 490 21.31 10.90 -22.83
C GLU A 490 21.38 9.52 -23.51
N TRP A 491 22.41 8.73 -23.21
CA TRP A 491 22.62 7.39 -23.78
C TRP A 491 21.49 6.40 -23.47
N LEU A 492 20.62 6.66 -22.49
CA LEU A 492 19.47 5.80 -22.22
C LEU A 492 18.45 5.84 -23.35
N GLU A 493 18.38 6.94 -24.11
CA GLU A 493 17.41 7.13 -25.19
C GLU A 493 15.96 6.84 -24.72
N MET A 494 15.63 7.28 -23.50
CA MET A 494 14.34 7.06 -22.85
C MET A 494 13.66 8.40 -22.56
N GLU A 495 12.36 8.45 -22.80
CA GLU A 495 11.51 9.57 -22.39
C GLU A 495 11.25 9.53 -20.89
N LYS A 496 11.26 10.69 -20.23
CA LYS A 496 10.76 10.84 -18.86
C LYS A 496 9.24 11.11 -18.88
N PRO A 497 8.52 10.73 -17.81
CA PRO A 497 7.09 11.04 -17.71
C PRO A 497 6.84 12.54 -17.78
N PHE A 498 5.71 12.93 -18.36
CA PHE A 498 5.29 14.34 -18.43
C PHE A 498 5.33 15.02 -17.06
N LYS A 499 4.86 14.31 -16.02
CA LYS A 499 4.91 14.75 -14.63
C LYS A 499 4.82 13.58 -13.66
N PRO A 500 5.44 13.65 -12.47
CA PRO A 500 5.10 12.75 -11.37
C PRO A 500 3.63 12.92 -10.94
N HIS A 501 3.10 11.92 -10.25
CA HIS A 501 1.84 12.06 -9.51
C HIS A 501 1.93 13.25 -8.57
N THR A 502 0.99 14.16 -8.75
CA THR A 502 0.99 15.46 -8.09
C THR A 502 -0.13 15.47 -7.06
N VAL A 503 0.17 16.01 -5.89
CA VAL A 503 -0.82 16.19 -4.82
C VAL A 503 -1.35 17.62 -4.86
N TYR A 504 -2.55 17.81 -4.32
CA TYR A 504 -3.25 19.10 -4.41
C TYR A 504 -3.72 19.50 -3.02
N GLU A 505 -3.69 20.80 -2.75
CA GLU A 505 -4.55 21.36 -1.72
C GLU A 505 -5.96 21.45 -2.30
N VAL A 506 -6.91 20.86 -1.58
CA VAL A 506 -8.26 20.62 -2.08
C VAL A 506 -9.27 21.12 -1.06
N ASP A 507 -10.23 21.90 -1.52
CA ASP A 507 -11.41 22.28 -0.75
C ASP A 507 -12.57 21.32 -1.05
N TYR A 508 -12.88 20.48 -0.07
CA TYR A 508 -14.01 19.54 -0.07
C TYR A 508 -15.32 20.18 0.43
N GLY A 509 -15.29 21.46 0.77
CA GLY A 509 -16.43 22.24 1.24
C GLY A 509 -16.46 22.44 2.77
N GLU A 510 -17.38 23.30 3.21
CA GLU A 510 -17.44 23.83 4.59
C GLU A 510 -17.59 22.76 5.68
N HIS A 511 -18.18 21.61 5.36
CA HIS A 511 -18.41 20.51 6.32
C HIS A 511 -17.31 19.42 6.29
N TRP A 512 -16.19 19.69 5.63
CA TRP A 512 -15.10 18.71 5.53
C TRP A 512 -14.47 18.38 6.89
N GLN A 513 -14.46 19.31 7.85
CA GLN A 513 -13.95 19.04 9.20
C GLN A 513 -14.78 17.98 9.95
N GLN A 514 -16.06 17.84 9.60
CA GLN A 514 -16.96 16.80 10.09
C GLN A 514 -16.91 15.53 9.23
N GLY A 515 -16.02 15.48 8.23
CA GLY A 515 -15.91 14.37 7.28
C GLY A 515 -17.04 14.32 6.27
N ILE A 516 -17.66 15.45 5.92
CA ILE A 516 -18.72 15.53 4.90
C ILE A 516 -18.17 16.34 3.71
N ILE A 517 -18.23 15.75 2.52
CA ILE A 517 -17.86 16.45 1.28
C ILE A 517 -19.10 17.15 0.74
N THR A 518 -19.08 18.48 0.66
CA THR A 518 -20.16 19.29 0.08
C THR A 518 -19.80 19.89 -1.27
N ASN A 519 -18.51 19.96 -1.61
CA ASN A 519 -18.04 20.34 -2.95
C ASN A 519 -17.63 19.11 -3.76
N GLN A 520 -18.41 18.78 -4.79
CA GLN A 520 -18.12 17.70 -5.75
C GLN A 520 -18.28 18.24 -7.19
N PRO A 521 -17.35 17.98 -8.12
CA PRO A 521 -15.95 17.65 -7.81
C PRO A 521 -15.35 18.75 -6.92
N PRO A 522 -14.37 18.42 -6.07
CA PRO A 522 -13.85 19.41 -5.13
C PRO A 522 -13.04 20.50 -5.84
N MET A 523 -12.92 21.66 -5.21
CA MET A 523 -12.17 22.79 -5.75
C MET A 523 -10.67 22.61 -5.46
N LEU A 524 -9.83 22.82 -6.49
CA LEU A 524 -8.38 22.73 -6.36
C LEU A 524 -7.84 24.11 -5.99
N LEU A 525 -7.16 24.21 -4.85
CA LEU A 525 -6.61 25.47 -4.35
C LEU A 525 -5.18 25.68 -4.82
N ALA A 526 -4.37 24.63 -4.81
CA ALA A 526 -3.00 24.66 -5.29
C ALA A 526 -2.49 23.29 -5.68
N GLU A 527 -1.43 23.31 -6.47
CA GLU A 527 -0.71 22.13 -6.90
C GLU A 527 0.63 22.01 -6.17
N ILE A 528 0.95 20.80 -5.69
CA ILE A 528 2.20 20.50 -4.99
C ILE A 528 2.91 19.37 -5.74
N VAL A 529 3.91 19.74 -6.54
CA VAL A 529 4.73 18.79 -7.31
C VAL A 529 5.79 18.18 -6.40
N PRO A 530 5.81 16.86 -6.20
CA PRO A 530 6.80 16.25 -5.33
C PRO A 530 8.19 16.30 -5.95
N PRO A 531 9.25 16.39 -5.14
CA PRO A 531 10.59 16.16 -5.63
C PRO A 531 10.85 14.67 -5.88
N VAL A 532 11.81 14.40 -6.75
CA VAL A 532 12.15 13.04 -7.20
C VAL A 532 13.64 12.74 -6.96
N PRO A 533 14.02 11.47 -6.75
CA PRO A 533 15.42 11.09 -6.54
C PRO A 533 16.22 11.34 -7.83
N LYS A 534 17.46 11.82 -7.70
CA LYS A 534 18.38 11.91 -8.84
C LYS A 534 18.86 10.52 -9.25
N VAL A 535 19.24 10.39 -10.52
CA VAL A 535 19.86 9.18 -11.08
C VAL A 535 21.35 9.38 -11.35
N ASP A 536 22.12 8.28 -11.33
CA ASP A 536 23.52 8.24 -11.73
C ASP A 536 23.68 8.05 -13.25
N ASN A 537 24.91 7.97 -13.74
CA ASN A 537 25.23 7.76 -15.16
C ASN A 537 24.74 6.41 -15.71
N ASN A 538 24.28 5.49 -14.85
CA ASN A 538 23.66 4.23 -15.25
C ASN A 538 22.13 4.32 -15.26
N GLY A 539 21.54 5.49 -14.95
CA GLY A 539 20.10 5.68 -14.83
C GLY A 539 19.51 5.11 -13.55
N HIS A 540 20.32 4.79 -12.54
CA HIS A 540 19.84 4.28 -11.25
C HIS A 540 19.77 5.37 -10.19
N GLU A 541 18.77 5.32 -9.32
CA GLU A 541 18.63 6.30 -8.24
C GLU A 541 19.88 6.31 -7.32
N VAL A 542 20.39 7.52 -7.02
CA VAL A 542 21.72 7.71 -6.43
C VAL A 542 21.80 7.27 -4.96
N SER A 543 20.72 7.39 -4.21
CA SER A 543 20.68 7.22 -2.75
C SER A 543 19.69 6.13 -2.32
N GLY A 544 19.58 5.92 -1.01
CA GLY A 544 18.73 4.86 -0.44
C GLY A 544 19.40 3.48 -0.40
N ILE A 545 18.59 2.46 -0.14
CA ILE A 545 18.99 1.06 -0.13
C ILE A 545 19.09 0.57 -1.57
N LYS A 546 20.33 0.38 -2.05
CA LYS A 546 20.62 -0.15 -3.38
C LYS A 546 20.71 -1.67 -3.37
N HIS A 547 19.87 -2.32 -4.17
CA HIS A 547 19.97 -3.75 -4.44
C HIS A 547 21.33 -4.12 -5.05
N PRO A 548 21.92 -5.30 -4.77
CA PRO A 548 23.23 -5.66 -5.34
C PRO A 548 23.29 -5.62 -6.88
N LEU A 549 22.19 -5.88 -7.59
CA LEU A 549 22.11 -5.72 -9.05
C LEU A 549 22.26 -4.26 -9.52
N ILE A 550 21.88 -3.29 -8.69
CA ILE A 550 22.11 -1.86 -8.94
C ILE A 550 23.58 -1.50 -8.72
N ARG A 551 24.25 -2.17 -7.76
CA ARG A 551 25.68 -1.97 -7.48
C ARG A 551 26.60 -2.69 -8.47
N ALA A 552 26.09 -3.74 -9.13
CA ALA A 552 26.75 -4.43 -10.25
C ALA A 552 25.89 -4.33 -11.52
N PRO A 553 25.76 -3.13 -12.13
CA PRO A 553 24.78 -2.89 -13.17
C PRO A 553 25.20 -3.49 -14.52
N ILE A 554 24.24 -4.12 -15.20
CA ILE A 554 24.31 -4.62 -16.60
C ILE A 554 23.00 -4.33 -17.37
N ALA A 555 22.09 -3.62 -16.73
CA ALA A 555 20.80 -3.14 -17.21
C ALA A 555 20.43 -1.93 -16.34
N THR A 556 19.52 -1.09 -16.82
CA THR A 556 18.98 0.02 -16.03
C THR A 556 17.58 -0.34 -15.54
N PHE A 557 17.39 -0.32 -14.23
CA PHE A 557 16.10 -0.50 -13.59
C PHE A 557 15.48 0.88 -13.30
N MET A 558 14.34 1.15 -13.92
CA MET A 558 13.61 2.40 -13.73
C MET A 558 12.37 2.16 -12.87
N PRO A 559 12.07 3.06 -11.93
CA PRO A 559 10.91 2.90 -11.06
C PRO A 559 9.57 3.15 -11.76
N TRP A 560 9.58 3.78 -12.94
CA TRP A 560 8.39 4.15 -13.70
C TRP A 560 8.40 3.61 -15.14
N SER A 561 7.23 3.62 -15.75
CA SER A 561 6.99 3.36 -17.17
C SER A 561 5.96 4.36 -17.67
N LEU A 562 6.00 4.70 -18.96
CA LEU A 562 4.95 5.48 -19.60
C LEU A 562 3.77 4.59 -20.01
N ARG A 563 2.64 5.22 -20.34
CA ARG A 563 1.41 4.57 -20.84
C ARG A 563 1.50 4.27 -22.35
N TYR A 564 2.54 3.58 -22.78
CA TYR A 564 2.74 3.22 -24.19
C TYR A 564 1.47 2.58 -24.80
N ASN A 565 1.09 3.03 -26.00
CA ASN A 565 -0.08 2.57 -26.75
C ASN A 565 -1.43 2.74 -26.02
N LYS A 566 -1.53 3.73 -25.13
CA LYS A 566 -2.77 4.07 -24.42
C LYS A 566 -3.06 5.57 -24.50
N PHE A 567 -4.27 5.94 -24.12
CA PHE A 567 -4.64 7.32 -23.90
C PHE A 567 -3.69 8.00 -22.89
N ALA A 568 -3.30 9.23 -23.22
CA ALA A 568 -2.27 10.01 -22.51
C ALA A 568 -0.93 9.25 -22.40
N SER A 569 -0.35 8.89 -23.54
CA SER A 569 0.81 7.98 -23.63
C SER A 569 2.08 8.48 -22.96
N ASN A 570 2.23 9.80 -22.79
CA ASN A 570 3.34 10.46 -22.09
C ASN A 570 3.18 10.52 -20.56
N GLU A 571 2.04 10.06 -20.02
CA GLU A 571 1.80 9.98 -18.59
C GLU A 571 2.37 8.70 -17.98
N LEU A 572 2.51 8.70 -16.65
CA LEU A 572 2.88 7.53 -15.86
C LEU A 572 1.87 6.39 -16.00
N ALA A 573 2.38 5.17 -16.19
CA ALA A 573 1.63 3.95 -15.95
C ALA A 573 1.54 3.67 -14.45
N ASP A 574 0.34 3.37 -13.96
CA ASP A 574 0.12 3.06 -12.55
C ASP A 574 0.89 1.78 -12.16
N PHE A 575 1.62 1.86 -11.05
CA PHE A 575 2.42 0.82 -10.38
C PHE A 575 3.60 0.21 -11.15
N GLN A 576 3.76 0.52 -12.43
CA GLN A 576 4.68 -0.19 -13.30
C GLN A 576 6.00 0.57 -13.50
N GLY A 577 7.12 -0.14 -13.34
CA GLY A 577 8.45 0.33 -13.73
C GLY A 577 8.87 -0.22 -15.09
N SER A 578 10.08 0.12 -15.50
CA SER A 578 10.68 -0.36 -16.75
C SER A 578 12.10 -0.87 -16.52
N ILE A 579 12.58 -1.67 -17.46
CA ILE A 579 13.97 -2.11 -17.53
C ILE A 579 14.52 -1.80 -18.92
N LYS A 580 15.68 -1.15 -18.96
CA LYS A 580 16.45 -0.92 -20.19
C LYS A 580 17.60 -1.92 -20.24
N LYS A 581 17.54 -2.83 -21.21
CA LYS A 581 18.62 -3.76 -21.55
C LYS A 581 19.78 -2.95 -22.15
N TRP A 582 20.99 -3.13 -21.63
CA TRP A 582 22.17 -2.44 -22.16
C TRP A 582 22.69 -3.15 -23.42
N LYS A 583 23.26 -2.39 -24.36
CA LYS A 583 23.98 -2.97 -25.51
C LYS A 583 25.07 -3.92 -25.01
N LYS A 584 25.22 -5.08 -25.68
CA LYS A 584 26.21 -6.12 -25.36
C LYS A 584 27.63 -5.57 -25.12
N GLN A 585 28.09 -4.66 -25.99
CA GLN A 585 29.42 -4.04 -25.88
C GLN A 585 29.63 -3.27 -24.56
N ARG A 586 28.61 -2.56 -24.06
CA ARG A 586 28.67 -1.84 -22.78
C ARG A 586 28.76 -2.79 -21.59
N ILE A 587 28.14 -3.97 -21.69
CA ILE A 587 28.22 -5.01 -20.65
C ILE A 587 29.63 -5.62 -20.66
N LEU A 588 30.12 -6.00 -21.85
CA LEU A 588 31.43 -6.66 -22.00
C LEU A 588 32.61 -5.75 -21.67
N SER A 589 32.50 -4.44 -21.91
CA SER A 589 33.53 -3.47 -21.46
C SER A 589 33.63 -3.36 -19.94
N ARG A 590 32.56 -3.73 -19.21
CA ARG A 590 32.53 -3.75 -17.75
C ARG A 590 32.85 -5.13 -17.16
N TYR A 591 32.42 -6.20 -17.81
CA TYR A 591 32.59 -7.57 -17.35
C TYR A 591 32.98 -8.48 -18.52
N ALA A 592 34.21 -9.00 -18.48
CA ALA A 592 34.73 -9.88 -19.54
C ALA A 592 33.86 -11.12 -19.80
N ASN A 593 33.17 -11.65 -18.78
CA ASN A 593 32.29 -12.81 -18.89
C ASN A 593 31.35 -12.94 -17.68
N LYS A 594 30.42 -13.91 -17.75
CA LYS A 594 29.44 -14.22 -16.69
C LYS A 594 30.08 -14.46 -15.33
N LYS A 595 31.23 -15.15 -15.29
CA LYS A 595 31.94 -15.45 -14.04
C LYS A 595 32.44 -14.18 -13.37
N SER A 596 33.04 -13.26 -14.13
CA SER A 596 33.48 -11.95 -13.63
C SER A 596 32.31 -11.15 -13.05
N TYR A 597 31.18 -11.10 -13.78
CA TYR A 597 29.97 -10.46 -13.32
C TYR A 597 29.43 -11.06 -12.02
N LEU A 598 29.26 -12.37 -11.94
CA LEU A 598 28.73 -13.05 -10.74
C LEU A 598 29.66 -12.91 -9.54
N ASN A 599 30.98 -12.91 -9.75
CA ASN A 599 31.95 -12.63 -8.68
C ASN A 599 31.77 -11.21 -8.11
N HIS A 600 31.62 -10.21 -8.97
CA HIS A 600 31.37 -8.84 -8.52
C HIS A 600 30.01 -8.72 -7.82
N LEU A 601 28.96 -9.35 -8.35
CA LEU A 601 27.63 -9.39 -7.73
C LEU A 601 27.68 -10.05 -6.34
N ASN A 602 28.46 -11.13 -6.17
CA ASN A 602 28.66 -11.76 -4.87
C ASN A 602 29.34 -10.81 -3.88
N LYS A 603 30.40 -10.10 -4.30
CA LYS A 603 31.05 -9.06 -3.48
C LYS A 603 30.04 -7.99 -3.03
N MET A 604 29.16 -7.54 -3.93
CA MET A 604 28.12 -6.56 -3.61
C MET A 604 27.05 -7.13 -2.68
N SER A 605 26.72 -8.41 -2.82
CA SER A 605 25.78 -9.13 -1.95
C SER A 605 26.34 -9.25 -0.54
N LEU A 606 27.60 -9.64 -0.38
CA LEU A 606 28.28 -9.72 0.92
C LEU A 606 28.39 -8.34 1.60
N LYS A 607 28.62 -7.27 0.82
CA LYS A 607 28.58 -5.89 1.34
C LYS A 607 27.18 -5.50 1.81
N ALA A 608 26.12 -5.87 1.09
CA ALA A 608 24.75 -5.61 1.53
C ALA A 608 24.40 -6.40 2.80
N LEU A 609 24.89 -7.64 2.91
CA LEU A 609 24.74 -8.48 4.09
C LEU A 609 25.42 -7.87 5.32
N SER A 610 26.68 -7.43 5.20
CA SER A 610 27.41 -6.81 6.32
C SER A 610 26.80 -5.48 6.77
N GLN A 611 26.16 -4.76 5.85
CA GLN A 611 25.41 -3.54 6.15
C GLN A 611 24.02 -3.81 6.76
N GLY A 612 23.60 -5.08 6.86
CA GLY A 612 22.29 -5.47 7.40
C GLY A 612 21.12 -5.20 6.45
N TRP A 613 21.36 -5.01 5.15
CA TRP A 613 20.30 -4.73 4.16
C TRP A 613 19.67 -5.97 3.55
N ILE A 614 20.27 -7.15 3.73
CA ILE A 614 19.73 -8.44 3.33
C ILE A 614 20.07 -9.48 4.40
N LEU A 615 19.35 -10.61 4.40
CA LEU A 615 19.65 -11.75 5.28
C LEU A 615 20.61 -12.73 4.59
N ALA A 616 21.42 -13.46 5.36
CA ALA A 616 22.36 -14.45 4.80
C ALA A 616 21.66 -15.50 3.92
N ARG A 617 20.45 -15.93 4.33
CA ARG A 617 19.60 -16.88 3.60
C ARG A 617 19.12 -16.40 2.23
N ASP A 618 19.22 -15.09 1.97
CA ASP A 618 18.70 -14.45 0.77
C ASP A 618 19.77 -14.23 -0.32
N VAL A 619 21.06 -14.41 0.02
CA VAL A 619 22.20 -14.18 -0.90
C VAL A 619 22.11 -15.04 -2.16
N SER A 620 21.71 -16.31 -2.04
CA SER A 620 21.59 -17.22 -3.18
C SER A 620 20.53 -16.77 -4.20
N ARG A 621 19.45 -16.11 -3.75
CA ARG A 621 18.41 -15.58 -4.64
C ARG A 621 18.93 -14.45 -5.52
N ILE A 622 19.81 -13.61 -4.97
CA ILE A 622 20.47 -12.52 -5.70
C ILE A 622 21.36 -13.10 -6.79
N GLN A 623 22.13 -14.16 -6.49
CA GLN A 623 22.96 -14.85 -7.47
C GLN A 623 22.12 -15.47 -8.60
N GLN A 624 20.99 -16.10 -8.26
CA GLN A 624 20.08 -16.67 -9.27
C GLN A 624 19.47 -15.60 -10.17
N GLN A 625 19.02 -14.48 -9.59
CA GLN A 625 18.49 -13.36 -10.39
C GLN A 625 19.57 -12.73 -11.27
N GLY A 626 20.79 -12.55 -10.74
CA GLY A 626 21.92 -12.04 -11.51
C GLY A 626 22.29 -12.96 -12.67
N ALA A 627 22.36 -14.27 -12.44
CA ALA A 627 22.65 -15.24 -13.50
C ALA A 627 21.60 -15.18 -14.62
N TRP A 628 20.31 -15.10 -14.26
CA TRP A 628 19.24 -14.89 -15.23
C TRP A 628 19.38 -13.55 -15.97
N LEU A 629 19.67 -12.46 -15.24
CA LEU A 629 19.79 -11.12 -15.84
C LEU A 629 20.94 -11.09 -16.85
N TRP A 630 22.07 -11.75 -16.53
CA TRP A 630 23.17 -11.91 -17.48
C TRP A 630 22.70 -12.61 -18.77
N ASP A 631 22.04 -13.77 -18.65
CA ASP A 631 21.61 -14.53 -19.82
C ASP A 631 20.62 -13.73 -20.67
N TRP A 632 19.64 -13.10 -20.01
CA TRP A 632 18.65 -12.24 -20.68
C TRP A 632 19.27 -10.99 -21.32
N SER A 633 20.26 -10.37 -20.68
CA SER A 633 20.94 -9.20 -21.22
C SER A 633 21.90 -9.55 -22.35
N MET A 634 22.52 -10.74 -22.35
CA MET A 634 23.44 -11.15 -23.42
C MET A 634 22.73 -11.75 -24.63
N ASP A 635 21.46 -12.16 -24.47
CA ASP A 635 20.57 -12.56 -25.56
C ASP A 635 20.15 -11.34 -26.38
N GLN A 636 21.00 -11.00 -27.35
CA GLN A 636 20.84 -9.92 -28.32
C GLN A 636 21.35 -10.41 -29.67
N PRO A 637 20.71 -10.03 -30.78
CA PRO A 637 21.22 -10.35 -32.11
C PRO A 637 22.63 -9.75 -32.28
N GLU A 638 23.54 -10.50 -32.90
CA GLU A 638 24.81 -9.93 -33.34
C GLU A 638 24.51 -8.87 -34.40
N PRO A 639 25.15 -7.68 -34.35
CA PRO A 639 24.94 -6.68 -35.37
C PRO A 639 25.38 -7.26 -36.73
N LEU A 640 24.52 -7.12 -37.75
CA LEU A 640 24.76 -7.64 -39.11
C LEU A 640 26.03 -7.07 -39.77
N TYR A 641 26.55 -5.96 -39.24
CA TYR A 641 27.80 -5.33 -39.62
C TYR A 641 28.55 -4.87 -38.36
N PRO A 642 29.89 -4.95 -38.32
CA PRO A 642 30.67 -4.31 -37.26
C PRO A 642 30.31 -2.82 -37.19
N ALA A 643 30.19 -2.26 -35.99
CA ALA A 643 30.10 -0.81 -35.87
C ALA A 643 31.33 -0.20 -36.55
N LEU A 644 31.12 0.73 -37.48
CA LEU A 644 32.20 1.56 -38.00
C LEU A 644 32.89 2.18 -36.79
N GLU A 645 34.20 1.97 -36.66
CA GLU A 645 34.99 2.67 -35.65
C GLU A 645 34.75 4.16 -35.84
N GLU A 646 34.08 4.81 -34.88
CA GLU A 646 34.06 6.27 -34.83
C GLU A 646 35.52 6.70 -34.69
N SER A 647 36.07 7.24 -35.78
CA SER A 647 37.39 7.85 -35.77
C SER A 647 37.39 8.94 -34.70
N SER A 648 38.30 8.82 -33.75
CA SER A 648 38.56 9.88 -32.78
C SER A 648 39.08 11.12 -33.53
N GLU A 649 38.20 12.11 -33.71
CA GLU A 649 38.58 13.50 -33.97
C GLU A 649 38.26 14.36 -32.74
#